data_AF-A0A2K3UT09-F1
#
_entry.id   AF-A0A2K3UT09-F1
#
_cell.length_a   1.000
_cell.length_b   1.000
_cell.length_c   1.000
_cell.angle_alpha   90.00
_cell.angle_beta   90.00
_cell.angle_gamma   90.00
#
_symmetry.space_group_name_H-M   'P 1'
#
loop_
_entity.id
_entity.type
_entity.pdbx_description
1 polymer ?
#
loop_
_entity_poly.entity_id
_entity_poly.type
_entity_poly.pdbx_seq_one_letter_code
_entity_poly.pdbx_strand_id
1 'polypeptide(L)'
;MFGETTPAHQSANLSCARRPPEVCMNVTTSQSPARPPKLQVHGLAALSLSLALVACGSPASTKPAISATPYAEGRAPWNDLTAAATEVSPLVSGFLSDQAWQSASNGYGPVERDRSNGEGAAGDGNALTLSGRRYARGLGVHADSSVVFVTAGRCSTLSASIGIDDESRAQTGRGSVVFRVYGDSAKLYDSGVMTGSTATRAIKVDLRGHETLRLVVDQHRNVAEGDRSPWFDHADWAEAKVTCDAAGAPASPAVSAPLKLQAEDFDRGGEGVGYHDNDAANQGGQYRTTEGVDIDRRGNPEGYGVGWSGAGEWLNYTVNVDSAGTYGLNFRLATLRTGELLEISVDGVKVLTPSLPDTGGFDTPQVVRAGDLRLSAGKQVVRVAYVGSAPAVNLDWLELAPSDAPAPAPTPTPTPTPTPEPAVSTTFTGTSEDFPNPERGFHGDSSDLAAEPTGSLSGQADLGFRLVRTYIRLDDFRNSALSADWLSKLDQGFGRARAAGLKVVLRFSYNFPGSDYANAPDANVSLVLQHIQQIKPILARNADVIAFWQAGFVGAWGEWHDSVNGLDSDANKVTIRDALLDALPEGRFLQMRYPDDMRRWYPSPPTEADTFTTRARIGIYNDCFLANNGDAGTYGGLNDPLREYTKALSRVTPFGAETCDVGGNEARMDCPDILREGREYALTYLNFYFWKNFIDGWKARGCYDEVSRSIGYRFRLTAATHPASAARGSVLPLQVTVSNDGWSRLFNPRTVRVVLRHTTTGQLVDTAVSGVDPRRWLPGSSTTVALPVAIPAQATPGTYDVLLGLPDAATTLASDARYAIRPANADDPSRNQAWETGSGLFRLGTRVTLN
;
A
#
# COMPACT_ATOMS: atom_id res chain seq x y z
N MET A 1 -10.28 -67.75 34.41
CA MET A 1 -9.84 -66.39 34.81
C MET A 1 -10.84 -65.40 34.21
N PHE A 2 -11.04 -64.25 34.84
CA PHE A 2 -11.87 -63.16 34.29
C PHE A 2 -11.17 -62.52 33.08
N GLY A 3 -11.84 -61.78 32.18
CA GLY A 3 -13.28 -61.46 32.08
C GLY A 3 -13.46 -60.39 30.98
N GLU A 4 -14.60 -60.41 30.26
CA GLU A 4 -14.76 -59.67 29.00
C GLU A 4 -15.36 -58.24 29.13
N THR A 5 -15.44 -57.57 27.97
CA THR A 5 -16.35 -56.47 27.56
C THR A 5 -16.04 -55.00 27.89
N THR A 6 -16.17 -54.20 26.83
CA THR A 6 -16.45 -52.74 26.81
C THR A 6 -17.92 -52.45 27.18
N PRO A 7 -18.27 -51.24 27.66
CA PRO A 7 -19.03 -50.33 26.79
C PRO A 7 -18.76 -48.81 27.03
N ALA A 8 -19.56 -47.94 26.42
CA ALA A 8 -19.46 -46.48 26.47
C ALA A 8 -20.62 -45.80 27.24
N HIS A 9 -20.44 -44.51 27.58
CA HIS A 9 -21.50 -43.55 27.92
C HIS A 9 -21.19 -42.23 27.17
N GLN A 10 -22.09 -41.67 26.36
CA GLN A 10 -23.35 -40.96 26.67
C GLN A 10 -23.17 -39.51 27.13
N SER A 11 -23.91 -38.62 26.45
CA SER A 11 -23.95 -37.17 26.60
C SER A 11 -24.96 -36.71 27.66
N ALA A 12 -24.69 -35.58 28.32
CA ALA A 12 -25.68 -34.83 29.11
C ALA A 12 -25.58 -33.32 28.81
N ASN A 13 -26.72 -32.71 28.46
CA ASN A 13 -26.90 -31.26 28.37
C ASN A 13 -27.55 -30.73 29.66
N LEU A 14 -27.15 -29.55 30.14
CA LEU A 14 -27.89 -28.59 30.99
C LEU A 14 -26.98 -27.35 31.18
N SER A 15 -27.24 -26.21 30.54
CA SER A 15 -28.22 -25.15 30.93
C SER A 15 -27.65 -24.11 31.91
N CYS A 16 -27.77 -22.82 31.57
CA CYS A 16 -27.14 -21.70 32.29
C CYS A 16 -27.94 -21.22 33.51
N ALA A 17 -27.24 -20.77 34.58
CA ALA A 17 -27.83 -19.91 35.62
C ALA A 17 -26.79 -18.99 36.33
N ARG A 18 -26.88 -17.70 36.01
CA ARG A 18 -26.68 -16.45 36.82
C ARG A 18 -25.62 -16.36 37.97
N ARG A 19 -24.89 -15.23 37.94
CA ARG A 19 -24.03 -14.54 38.95
C ARG A 19 -24.57 -14.49 40.41
N PRO A 20 -23.83 -13.92 41.40
CA PRO A 20 -22.43 -14.11 41.87
C PRO A 20 -22.41 -14.43 43.41
N PRO A 21 -21.30 -14.31 44.21
CA PRO A 21 -20.87 -12.99 44.73
C PRO A 21 -19.36 -12.80 45.08
N GLU A 22 -19.03 -11.53 45.31
CA GLU A 22 -18.11 -10.87 46.26
C GLU A 22 -16.86 -11.52 46.91
N VAL A 23 -15.90 -10.61 47.13
CA VAL A 23 -14.65 -10.69 47.89
C VAL A 23 -14.83 -11.17 49.34
N CYS A 24 -13.97 -12.08 49.77
CA CYS A 24 -13.53 -12.19 51.17
C CYS A 24 -12.00 -12.20 51.24
N MET A 25 -11.40 -11.14 51.81
CA MET A 25 -10.05 -11.24 52.37
C MET A 25 -10.11 -12.06 53.66
N ASN A 26 -9.10 -12.89 53.92
CA ASN A 26 -8.71 -13.17 55.29
C ASN A 26 -7.21 -13.49 55.37
N VAL A 27 -6.52 -12.90 56.34
CA VAL A 27 -5.08 -13.06 56.58
C VAL A 27 -4.89 -13.98 57.78
N THR A 28 -3.96 -14.93 57.69
CA THR A 28 -3.41 -15.64 58.85
C THR A 28 -1.89 -15.55 58.86
N THR A 29 -1.31 -15.53 60.06
CA THR A 29 0.07 -15.05 60.29
C THR A 29 0.93 -16.03 61.08
N SER A 30 2.17 -16.24 60.64
CA SER A 30 3.33 -16.55 61.49
C SER A 30 4.57 -15.94 60.79
N GLN A 31 5.26 -14.95 61.34
CA GLN A 31 6.13 -14.86 62.53
C GLN A 31 7.60 -14.71 62.10
N SER A 32 8.27 -13.74 62.74
CA SER A 32 9.64 -13.23 62.49
C SER A 32 10.70 -14.07 63.27
N PRO A 33 11.98 -13.66 63.53
CA PRO A 33 12.70 -12.42 63.17
C PRO A 33 14.21 -12.52 62.79
N ALA A 34 14.76 -11.42 62.24
CA ALA A 34 16.14 -10.94 62.45
C ALA A 34 16.22 -9.40 62.21
N ARG A 35 17.22 -8.68 62.77
CA ARG A 35 17.30 -7.19 62.77
C ARG A 35 18.75 -6.64 62.96
N PRO A 36 19.06 -5.31 63.07
CA PRO A 36 20.05 -4.62 62.21
C PRO A 36 21.29 -4.06 62.97
N PRO A 37 22.26 -3.43 62.26
CA PRO A 37 22.30 -1.96 62.11
C PRO A 37 22.41 -1.55 60.61
N LYS A 38 22.59 -0.31 60.09
CA LYS A 38 23.18 1.00 60.51
C LYS A 38 24.74 0.98 60.56
N LEU A 39 25.53 2.04 60.31
CA LEU A 39 25.39 3.43 59.77
C LEU A 39 26.78 3.74 59.08
N GLN A 40 27.22 4.91 58.54
CA GLN A 40 26.81 6.32 58.53
C GLN A 40 27.29 7.02 57.21
N VAL A 41 27.77 8.27 57.25
CA VAL A 41 28.18 9.12 56.10
C VAL A 41 29.39 9.99 56.49
N HIS A 42 30.40 10.09 55.60
CA HIS A 42 31.33 11.21 55.34
C HIS A 42 32.06 10.91 54.00
N GLY A 43 32.54 11.84 53.16
CA GLY A 43 32.42 13.30 53.16
C GLY A 43 33.77 14.05 53.24
N LEU A 44 34.41 14.36 52.10
CA LEU A 44 35.37 15.46 51.89
C LEU A 44 35.86 15.53 50.41
N ALA A 45 36.58 16.59 50.03
CA ALA A 45 36.99 16.89 48.64
C ALA A 45 38.44 17.41 48.54
N ALA A 46 39.03 17.38 47.33
CA ALA A 46 40.25 18.13 46.99
C ALA A 46 40.36 18.40 45.48
N LEU A 47 40.98 19.54 45.12
CA LEU A 47 41.34 19.93 43.74
C LEU A 47 42.81 19.57 43.46
N SER A 48 43.20 19.47 42.19
CA SER A 48 44.34 20.27 41.66
C SER A 48 44.46 20.23 40.13
N LEU A 49 45.08 21.28 39.59
CA LEU A 49 45.38 21.55 38.18
C LEU A 49 46.93 21.56 38.06
N SER A 50 47.57 21.16 36.95
CA SER A 50 48.11 22.10 35.94
C SER A 50 49.22 21.45 35.07
N LEU A 51 49.30 21.83 33.78
CA LEU A 51 50.50 22.09 32.91
C LEU A 51 51.68 21.05 32.84
N ALA A 52 52.50 20.94 31.76
CA ALA A 52 52.44 21.38 30.36
C ALA A 52 53.61 20.82 29.48
N LEU A 53 53.45 20.94 28.13
CA LEU A 53 54.45 20.97 27.04
C LEU A 53 55.29 19.72 26.62
N VAL A 54 55.00 19.23 25.39
CA VAL A 54 55.90 19.04 24.22
C VAL A 54 57.14 18.12 24.30
N ALA A 55 57.13 17.02 23.51
CA ALA A 55 58.13 16.73 22.45
C ALA A 55 57.71 15.53 21.54
N CYS A 56 58.31 15.45 20.35
CA CYS A 56 58.03 14.56 19.21
C CYS A 56 57.96 13.03 19.45
N GLY A 57 57.15 12.33 18.64
CA GLY A 57 57.29 10.88 18.40
C GLY A 57 56.16 10.27 17.56
N SER A 58 56.49 9.64 16.42
CA SER A 58 55.55 8.88 15.58
C SER A 58 55.92 7.39 15.54
N PRO A 59 54.91 6.51 15.59
CA PRO A 59 54.84 5.34 14.69
C PRO A 59 53.46 5.30 13.98
N ALA A 60 53.37 5.18 12.66
CA ALA A 60 53.74 4.01 11.85
C ALA A 60 52.86 2.78 12.17
N SER A 61 51.72 2.65 11.49
CA SER A 61 50.87 1.45 11.53
C SER A 61 51.25 0.46 10.43
N THR A 62 51.28 -0.83 10.76
CA THR A 62 51.66 -1.91 9.85
C THR A 62 50.43 -2.64 9.29
N LYS A 63 50.23 -2.60 7.96
CA LYS A 63 49.35 -3.54 7.26
C LYS A 63 50.11 -4.85 6.94
N PRO A 64 49.50 -6.02 7.18
CA PRO A 64 49.79 -7.24 6.43
C PRO A 64 48.60 -7.65 5.52
N ALA A 65 48.92 -8.40 4.47
CA ALA A 65 48.08 -8.73 3.31
C ALA A 65 46.71 -9.40 3.59
N ILE A 66 45.79 -9.19 2.65
CA ILE A 66 44.59 -10.03 2.40
C ILE A 66 44.86 -10.86 1.13
N SER A 67 44.38 -12.11 1.07
CA SER A 67 44.64 -13.05 -0.03
C SER A 67 43.45 -14.00 -0.26
N ALA A 68 42.98 -14.10 -1.52
CA ALA A 68 42.19 -15.19 -2.13
C ALA A 68 40.93 -15.69 -1.34
N THR A 69 39.73 -15.15 -1.58
CA THR A 69 38.73 -15.52 -2.64
C THR A 69 37.99 -16.86 -2.47
N PRO A 70 36.65 -16.83 -2.27
CA PRO A 70 35.73 -17.94 -2.52
C PRO A 70 34.81 -17.73 -3.76
N TYR A 71 34.06 -18.78 -4.11
CA TYR A 71 32.95 -18.90 -5.09
C TYR A 71 33.25 -19.14 -6.58
N ALA A 72 33.02 -20.40 -6.96
CA ALA A 72 32.23 -20.81 -8.12
C ALA A 72 31.09 -21.74 -7.58
N GLU A 73 29.92 -21.92 -8.17
CA GLU A 73 29.30 -21.32 -9.38
C GLU A 73 27.76 -21.50 -9.30
N GLY A 74 26.99 -20.86 -10.20
CA GLY A 74 25.58 -21.19 -10.46
C GLY A 74 24.54 -20.14 -10.04
N ARG A 75 23.86 -19.54 -11.03
CA ARG A 75 22.61 -18.77 -10.89
C ARG A 75 21.58 -19.21 -11.93
N ALA A 76 20.30 -19.00 -11.61
CA ALA A 76 19.14 -19.08 -12.51
C ALA A 76 18.29 -17.79 -12.35
N PRO A 77 17.32 -17.50 -13.25
CA PRO A 77 16.98 -16.10 -13.58
C PRO A 77 15.97 -15.38 -12.66
N TRP A 78 15.86 -14.07 -12.90
CA TRP A 78 14.97 -13.12 -12.22
C TRP A 78 13.61 -12.99 -12.93
N ASN A 79 12.57 -12.56 -12.19
CA ASN A 79 11.31 -12.04 -12.73
C ASN A 79 11.21 -10.53 -12.42
N ASP A 80 10.69 -9.75 -13.36
CA ASP A 80 10.40 -8.32 -13.18
C ASP A 80 9.11 -8.08 -12.39
N LEU A 81 9.09 -7.01 -11.58
CA LEU A 81 7.90 -6.50 -10.90
C LEU A 81 7.91 -4.97 -10.91
N THR A 82 6.78 -4.38 -11.30
CA THR A 82 6.63 -2.94 -11.53
C THR A 82 6.30 -2.18 -10.25
N ALA A 83 7.05 -1.11 -9.96
CA ALA A 83 6.75 -0.16 -8.89
C ALA A 83 6.23 1.16 -9.48
N ALA A 84 5.11 1.68 -8.95
CA ALA A 84 4.58 2.97 -9.38
C ALA A 84 5.59 4.10 -9.12
N ALA A 85 5.86 4.90 -10.16
CA ALA A 85 6.92 5.88 -10.15
C ALA A 85 6.51 7.21 -9.49
N THR A 86 7.50 7.98 -9.02
CA THR A 86 7.39 9.45 -9.08
C THR A 86 7.64 9.83 -10.53
N GLU A 87 6.82 10.69 -11.15
CA GLU A 87 6.99 11.04 -12.56
C GLU A 87 8.36 11.67 -12.82
N VAL A 88 9.23 10.90 -13.47
CA VAL A 88 10.45 11.40 -14.08
C VAL A 88 10.14 11.61 -15.55
N SER A 89 10.30 12.85 -16.02
CA SER A 89 9.99 13.26 -17.39
C SER A 89 10.58 12.30 -18.43
N PRO A 90 9.77 11.80 -19.39
CA PRO A 90 10.27 10.94 -20.45
C PRO A 90 11.39 11.60 -21.25
N LEU A 91 12.36 10.78 -21.65
CA LEU A 91 13.55 11.19 -22.38
C LEU A 91 13.22 11.96 -23.67
N VAL A 92 13.94 13.06 -23.87
CA VAL A 92 14.00 13.80 -25.14
C VAL A 92 15.32 13.51 -25.87
N SER A 93 15.36 13.77 -27.18
CA SER A 93 16.61 13.70 -27.97
C SER A 93 17.74 14.53 -27.32
N GLY A 94 18.80 13.87 -26.85
CA GLY A 94 19.88 14.51 -26.09
C GLY A 94 20.80 13.53 -25.36
N PHE A 95 21.83 14.04 -24.68
CA PHE A 95 22.72 13.25 -23.84
C PHE A 95 22.03 12.82 -22.54
N LEU A 96 22.18 11.56 -22.15
CA LEU A 96 21.56 11.02 -20.92
C LEU A 96 22.08 11.71 -19.65
N SER A 97 23.27 12.29 -19.69
CA SER A 97 23.82 13.08 -18.58
C SER A 97 23.18 14.46 -18.38
N ASP A 98 22.37 14.97 -19.34
CA ASP A 98 21.48 16.12 -19.11
C ASP A 98 20.13 15.71 -18.50
N GLN A 99 19.77 14.43 -18.59
CA GLN A 99 18.40 13.96 -18.37
C GLN A 99 18.21 13.39 -16.95
N ALA A 100 17.01 13.53 -16.40
CA ALA A 100 16.67 12.89 -15.13
C ALA A 100 16.52 11.36 -15.33
N TRP A 101 17.10 10.57 -14.43
CA TRP A 101 16.89 9.12 -14.38
C TRP A 101 15.79 8.78 -13.37
N GLN A 102 15.03 7.72 -13.66
CA GLN A 102 14.02 7.14 -12.77
C GLN A 102 14.68 6.51 -11.54
N SER A 103 15.83 5.86 -11.72
CA SER A 103 16.69 5.36 -10.64
C SER A 103 18.13 5.19 -11.12
N ALA A 104 19.06 5.16 -10.17
CA ALA A 104 20.47 4.87 -10.41
C ALA A 104 21.04 4.07 -9.22
N SER A 105 21.76 2.99 -9.50
CA SER A 105 22.56 2.21 -8.55
C SER A 105 23.94 1.91 -9.15
N ASN A 106 24.91 1.64 -8.28
CA ASN A 106 26.32 1.59 -8.63
C ASN A 106 27.08 0.76 -7.58
N GLY A 107 28.16 0.08 -7.97
CA GLY A 107 28.90 -0.83 -7.09
C GLY A 107 29.77 -0.10 -6.06
N TYR A 108 30.30 1.06 -6.42
CA TYR A 108 31.05 1.94 -5.53
C TYR A 108 30.89 3.41 -5.93
N GLY A 109 30.64 4.30 -4.98
CA GLY A 109 30.33 5.70 -5.24
C GLY A 109 29.02 5.95 -6.02
N PRO A 110 28.66 7.21 -6.28
CA PRO A 110 27.51 7.57 -7.10
C PRO A 110 27.74 7.33 -8.60
N VAL A 111 26.66 7.36 -9.38
CA VAL A 111 26.73 7.44 -10.86
C VAL A 111 27.07 8.87 -11.25
N GLU A 112 28.17 9.03 -11.99
CA GLU A 112 28.73 10.33 -12.32
C GLU A 112 28.24 10.88 -13.66
N ARG A 113 28.15 12.22 -13.75
CA ARG A 113 27.66 12.93 -14.94
C ARG A 113 28.77 13.74 -15.59
N ASP A 114 29.04 13.44 -16.86
CA ASP A 114 30.14 13.99 -17.67
C ASP A 114 31.55 13.76 -17.07
N ARG A 115 31.65 12.78 -16.15
CA ARG A 115 32.84 12.37 -15.40
C ARG A 115 32.89 10.85 -15.28
N SER A 116 34.10 10.28 -15.13
CA SER A 116 34.29 8.90 -14.68
C SER A 116 33.77 8.73 -13.24
N ASN A 117 33.68 7.50 -12.72
CA ASN A 117 33.37 7.31 -11.29
C ASN A 117 34.59 7.70 -10.43
N GLY A 118 34.40 8.51 -9.39
CA GLY A 118 35.49 8.96 -8.50
C GLY A 118 35.47 8.37 -7.09
N GLU A 119 34.79 7.23 -6.90
CA GLU A 119 34.62 6.51 -5.62
C GLU A 119 33.76 7.19 -4.55
N GLY A 120 34.03 8.45 -4.17
CA GLY A 120 33.67 8.95 -2.83
C GLY A 120 32.39 9.79 -2.74
N ALA A 121 32.24 10.78 -3.61
CA ALA A 121 31.26 11.87 -3.47
C ALA A 121 30.89 12.49 -4.82
N ALA A 122 29.61 12.85 -4.99
CA ALA A 122 29.09 13.31 -6.28
C ALA A 122 29.91 14.47 -6.91
N GLY A 123 30.47 14.22 -8.09
CA GLY A 123 31.30 15.16 -8.87
C GLY A 123 32.81 15.11 -8.63
N ASP A 124 33.32 14.14 -7.85
CA ASP A 124 34.77 13.97 -7.61
C ASP A 124 35.54 13.31 -8.77
N GLY A 125 34.86 12.48 -9.58
CA GLY A 125 35.43 11.72 -10.68
C GLY A 125 36.16 12.54 -11.76
N ASN A 126 37.09 11.89 -12.46
CA ASN A 126 37.90 12.50 -13.52
C ASN A 126 37.08 12.71 -14.80
N ALA A 127 37.71 13.18 -15.88
CA ALA A 127 37.02 13.35 -17.15
C ALA A 127 37.01 12.03 -17.94
N LEU A 128 35.82 11.53 -18.30
CA LEU A 128 35.57 10.34 -19.12
C LEU A 128 36.63 10.12 -20.20
N THR A 129 37.35 9.00 -20.16
CA THR A 129 38.49 8.69 -21.02
C THR A 129 38.49 7.23 -21.43
N LEU A 130 38.35 6.96 -22.74
CA LEU A 130 38.39 5.61 -23.28
C LEU A 130 39.40 5.49 -24.43
N SER A 131 40.39 4.61 -24.27
CA SER A 131 41.47 4.36 -25.24
C SER A 131 42.28 5.60 -25.64
N GLY A 132 42.59 6.46 -24.67
CA GLY A 132 43.33 7.71 -24.84
C GLY A 132 42.51 8.86 -25.41
N ARG A 133 41.21 8.65 -25.71
CA ARG A 133 40.29 9.71 -26.11
C ARG A 133 39.47 10.17 -24.90
N ARG A 134 39.60 11.46 -24.57
CA ARG A 134 38.71 12.15 -23.64
C ARG A 134 37.35 12.41 -24.30
N TYR A 135 36.29 12.26 -23.53
CA TYR A 135 34.91 12.62 -23.88
C TYR A 135 34.45 13.76 -22.97
N ALA A 136 33.60 14.63 -23.51
CA ALA A 136 33.07 15.79 -22.77
C ALA A 136 31.71 15.53 -22.13
N ARG A 137 31.06 14.40 -22.48
CA ARG A 137 29.68 14.06 -22.14
C ARG A 137 29.54 12.56 -21.92
N GLY A 138 28.73 12.12 -20.95
CA GLY A 138 28.45 10.70 -20.71
C GLY A 138 28.14 10.38 -19.24
N LEU A 139 28.08 9.10 -18.90
CA LEU A 139 27.89 8.62 -17.53
C LEU A 139 29.05 7.71 -17.10
N GLY A 140 29.68 8.02 -15.97
CA GLY A 140 30.70 7.16 -15.33
C GLY A 140 30.07 6.30 -14.24
N VAL A 141 30.36 5.00 -14.24
CA VAL A 141 29.81 4.01 -13.30
C VAL A 141 30.91 3.09 -12.77
N HIS A 142 30.61 2.38 -11.69
CA HIS A 142 31.41 1.28 -11.14
C HIS A 142 30.52 0.03 -11.07
N ALA A 143 30.95 -1.11 -11.63
CA ALA A 143 30.13 -2.33 -11.61
C ALA A 143 29.94 -2.90 -10.17
N ASP A 144 28.81 -3.50 -9.81
CA ASP A 144 27.56 -3.64 -10.58
C ASP A 144 26.76 -2.31 -10.56
N SER A 145 26.35 -1.82 -11.72
CA SER A 145 25.57 -0.58 -11.85
C SER A 145 24.29 -0.76 -12.67
N SER A 146 23.26 0.01 -12.37
CA SER A 146 22.02 0.07 -13.16
C SER A 146 21.44 1.49 -13.14
N VAL A 147 21.25 2.09 -14.33
CA VAL A 147 20.64 3.43 -14.50
C VAL A 147 19.39 3.30 -15.36
N VAL A 148 18.25 3.72 -14.85
CA VAL A 148 16.94 3.58 -15.51
C VAL A 148 16.39 4.93 -15.91
N PHE A 149 15.88 5.05 -17.13
CA PHE A 149 15.23 6.24 -17.66
C PHE A 149 13.86 5.87 -18.24
N VAL A 150 12.90 6.79 -18.19
CA VAL A 150 11.61 6.62 -18.88
C VAL A 150 11.77 7.04 -20.35
N THR A 151 11.37 6.19 -21.29
CA THR A 151 11.32 6.48 -22.75
C THR A 151 9.89 6.62 -23.27
N ALA A 152 8.90 6.05 -22.58
CA ALA A 152 7.47 6.08 -22.90
C ALA A 152 7.16 5.71 -24.37
N GLY A 153 7.90 4.75 -24.96
CA GLY A 153 7.79 4.34 -26.36
C GLY A 153 8.37 5.33 -27.39
N ARG A 154 8.72 6.56 -26.98
CA ARG A 154 9.08 7.69 -27.86
C ARG A 154 10.52 7.72 -28.34
N CYS A 155 11.39 6.88 -27.77
CA CYS A 155 12.79 6.83 -28.14
C CYS A 155 13.04 5.76 -29.20
N SER A 156 13.74 6.13 -30.28
CA SER A 156 13.99 5.24 -31.42
C SER A 156 15.42 4.71 -31.49
N THR A 157 16.35 5.28 -30.73
CA THR A 157 17.75 4.83 -30.69
C THR A 157 18.46 5.31 -29.42
N LEU A 158 19.23 4.43 -28.77
CA LEU A 158 20.39 4.78 -27.94
C LEU A 158 21.66 4.73 -28.79
N SER A 159 22.58 5.66 -28.58
CA SER A 159 23.97 5.53 -29.03
C SER A 159 24.94 5.95 -27.93
N ALA A 160 26.04 5.21 -27.79
CA ALA A 160 27.11 5.48 -26.81
C ALA A 160 28.45 4.91 -27.31
N SER A 161 29.55 5.35 -26.71
CA SER A 161 30.85 4.67 -26.73
C SER A 161 31.09 4.04 -25.37
N ILE A 162 31.32 2.73 -25.33
CA ILE A 162 31.49 1.97 -24.09
C ILE A 162 32.90 1.41 -23.93
N GLY A 163 33.35 1.31 -22.67
CA GLY A 163 34.63 0.73 -22.27
C GLY A 163 34.95 1.01 -20.80
N ILE A 164 36.06 0.44 -20.31
CA ILE A 164 36.62 0.76 -18.98
C ILE A 164 37.43 2.05 -19.09
N ASP A 165 37.27 2.95 -18.12
CA ASP A 165 37.96 4.25 -18.12
C ASP A 165 39.49 4.07 -18.02
N ASP A 166 40.22 4.93 -18.72
CA ASP A 166 41.68 4.86 -18.79
C ASP A 166 42.37 5.11 -17.44
N GLU A 167 41.68 5.65 -16.42
CA GLU A 167 42.17 5.74 -15.04
C GLU A 167 42.29 4.35 -14.38
N SER A 168 41.24 3.52 -14.44
CA SER A 168 41.28 2.12 -13.98
C SER A 168 42.34 1.32 -14.75
N ARG A 169 42.40 1.57 -16.06
CA ARG A 169 43.40 0.98 -16.95
C ARG A 169 44.82 1.36 -16.55
N ALA A 170 45.07 2.61 -16.18
CA ALA A 170 46.38 3.10 -15.76
C ALA A 170 46.75 2.66 -14.34
N GLN A 171 45.77 2.54 -13.44
CA GLN A 171 45.96 2.07 -12.06
C GLN A 171 46.34 0.58 -12.01
N THR A 172 45.63 -0.28 -12.76
CA THR A 172 45.91 -1.73 -12.76
C THR A 172 45.81 -2.41 -14.13
N GLY A 173 44.97 -1.93 -15.04
CA GLY A 173 44.65 -2.63 -16.28
C GLY A 173 43.82 -3.91 -16.08
N ARG A 174 43.28 -4.14 -14.87
CA ARG A 174 42.64 -5.40 -14.47
C ARG A 174 41.12 -5.40 -14.40
N GLY A 175 40.44 -4.26 -14.50
CA GLY A 175 38.97 -4.25 -14.52
C GLY A 175 38.42 -5.12 -15.66
N SER A 176 37.29 -5.78 -15.44
CA SER A 176 36.50 -6.38 -16.51
C SER A 176 35.01 -6.37 -16.22
N VAL A 177 34.24 -5.86 -17.18
CA VAL A 177 32.80 -5.61 -17.07
C VAL A 177 32.04 -6.12 -18.28
N VAL A 178 30.71 -6.21 -18.17
CA VAL A 178 29.80 -6.42 -19.29
C VAL A 178 28.76 -5.31 -19.31
N PHE A 179 28.76 -4.51 -20.37
CA PHE A 179 27.73 -3.52 -20.65
C PHE A 179 26.49 -4.20 -21.23
N ARG A 180 25.31 -3.90 -20.69
CA ARG A 180 24.03 -4.38 -21.18
C ARG A 180 23.03 -3.23 -21.28
N VAL A 181 22.16 -3.30 -22.28
CA VAL A 181 21.06 -2.36 -22.46
C VAL A 181 19.77 -3.14 -22.48
N TYR A 182 18.82 -2.72 -21.67
CA TYR A 182 17.47 -3.26 -21.62
C TYR A 182 16.46 -2.20 -22.04
N GLY A 183 15.48 -2.63 -22.83
CA GLY A 183 14.21 -1.93 -23.00
C GLY A 183 13.19 -2.70 -22.16
N ASP A 184 12.72 -2.11 -21.08
CA ASP A 184 11.86 -2.79 -20.11
C ASP A 184 12.53 -4.08 -19.56
N SER A 185 11.87 -5.23 -19.68
CA SER A 185 12.44 -6.55 -19.36
C SER A 185 13.35 -7.12 -20.47
N ALA A 186 13.24 -6.62 -21.71
CA ALA A 186 13.93 -7.18 -22.87
C ALA A 186 15.40 -6.73 -22.94
N LYS A 187 16.35 -7.67 -22.99
CA LYS A 187 17.77 -7.33 -23.22
C LYS A 187 18.03 -7.05 -24.69
N LEU A 188 18.26 -5.79 -25.02
CA LEU A 188 18.45 -5.27 -26.39
C LEU A 188 19.91 -5.28 -26.84
N TYR A 189 20.85 -5.22 -25.89
CA TYR A 189 22.28 -5.29 -26.17
C TYR A 189 23.07 -5.94 -25.02
N ASP A 190 24.16 -6.62 -25.38
CA ASP A 190 25.15 -7.21 -24.48
C ASP A 190 26.53 -7.07 -25.14
N SER A 191 27.51 -6.49 -24.46
CA SER A 191 28.84 -6.30 -25.03
C SER A 191 29.68 -7.57 -25.10
N GLY A 192 29.32 -8.61 -24.33
CA GLY A 192 30.29 -9.56 -23.82
C GLY A 192 31.33 -8.87 -22.93
N VAL A 193 32.39 -9.59 -22.56
CA VAL A 193 33.44 -9.07 -21.68
C VAL A 193 34.18 -7.90 -22.32
N MET A 194 34.28 -6.79 -21.59
CA MET A 194 35.17 -5.67 -21.89
C MET A 194 36.17 -5.51 -20.75
N THR A 195 37.40 -5.11 -21.10
CA THR A 195 38.55 -5.00 -20.19
C THR A 195 39.31 -3.70 -20.47
N GLY A 196 40.27 -3.33 -19.62
CA GLY A 196 41.19 -2.22 -19.90
C GLY A 196 42.07 -2.39 -21.16
N SER A 197 42.10 -3.58 -21.79
CA SER A 197 42.76 -3.80 -23.09
C SER A 197 41.78 -3.91 -24.27
N THR A 198 40.47 -3.92 -24.01
CA THR A 198 39.43 -3.95 -25.05
C THR A 198 39.27 -2.57 -25.67
N ALA A 199 39.36 -2.48 -27.00
CA ALA A 199 39.13 -1.22 -27.71
C ALA A 199 37.71 -0.68 -27.47
N THR A 200 37.62 0.64 -27.28
CA THR A 200 36.35 1.37 -27.11
C THR A 200 35.34 1.00 -28.19
N ARG A 201 34.14 0.58 -27.80
CA ARG A 201 33.13 0.11 -28.74
C ARG A 201 32.00 1.14 -28.86
N ALA A 202 31.81 1.68 -30.06
CA ALA A 202 30.61 2.44 -30.37
C ALA A 202 29.41 1.47 -30.52
N ILE A 203 28.31 1.78 -29.84
CA ILE A 203 27.06 1.01 -29.89
C ILE A 203 25.92 1.88 -30.44
N LYS A 204 24.99 1.23 -31.14
CA LYS A 204 23.70 1.79 -31.53
C LYS A 204 22.64 0.72 -31.25
N VAL A 205 21.68 1.03 -30.39
CA VAL A 205 20.64 0.10 -29.93
C VAL A 205 19.28 0.70 -30.31
N ASP A 206 18.42 -0.10 -30.93
CA ASP A 206 17.03 0.28 -31.23
C ASP A 206 16.23 0.35 -29.93
N LEU A 207 15.33 1.32 -29.78
CA LEU A 207 14.50 1.49 -28.58
C LEU A 207 12.98 1.58 -28.91
N ARG A 208 12.61 1.45 -30.19
CA ARG A 208 11.23 1.66 -30.63
C ARG A 208 10.27 0.69 -29.95
N GLY A 209 9.24 1.23 -29.31
CA GLY A 209 8.23 0.43 -28.59
C GLY A 209 8.58 0.09 -27.14
N HIS A 210 9.70 0.58 -26.59
CA HIS A 210 10.06 0.37 -25.19
C HIS A 210 9.71 1.56 -24.30
N GLU A 211 9.14 1.30 -23.12
CA GLU A 211 8.67 2.33 -22.19
C GLU A 211 9.75 2.85 -21.24
N THR A 212 10.77 2.03 -21.01
CA THR A 212 11.94 2.34 -20.18
C THR A 212 13.24 1.94 -20.89
N LEU A 213 14.30 2.71 -20.61
CA LEU A 213 15.67 2.40 -20.99
C LEU A 213 16.48 2.14 -19.72
N ARG A 214 17.03 0.93 -19.58
CA ARG A 214 17.91 0.56 -18.46
C ARG A 214 19.31 0.21 -18.96
N LEU A 215 20.29 1.02 -18.57
CA LEU A 215 21.71 0.80 -18.77
C LEU A 215 22.25 -0.01 -17.60
N VAL A 216 22.96 -1.11 -17.85
CA VAL A 216 23.55 -1.98 -16.82
C VAL A 216 25.01 -2.23 -17.12
N VAL A 217 25.86 -2.19 -16.10
CA VAL A 217 27.25 -2.66 -16.19
C VAL A 217 27.47 -3.66 -15.08
N ASP A 218 27.59 -4.93 -15.45
CA ASP A 218 27.81 -6.06 -14.53
C ASP A 218 29.30 -6.39 -14.44
N GLN A 219 29.79 -6.76 -13.26
CA GLN A 219 31.16 -7.22 -13.03
C GLN A 219 31.40 -8.59 -13.69
N HIS A 220 32.53 -8.77 -14.37
CA HIS A 220 32.88 -10.05 -15.00
C HIS A 220 33.81 -10.88 -14.10
N ARG A 221 33.20 -11.74 -13.27
CA ARG A 221 33.92 -12.72 -12.45
C ARG A 221 34.25 -13.98 -13.24
N ASN A 222 35.46 -14.06 -13.80
CA ASN A 222 36.02 -15.31 -14.33
C ASN A 222 37.43 -15.56 -13.77
N VAL A 223 37.53 -16.54 -12.89
CA VAL A 223 38.78 -16.92 -12.21
C VAL A 223 39.82 -17.58 -13.13
N ALA A 224 39.43 -18.03 -14.33
CA ALA A 224 40.34 -18.74 -15.24
C ALA A 224 41.39 -17.85 -15.94
N GLU A 225 41.16 -16.52 -16.03
CA GLU A 225 42.08 -15.59 -16.72
C GLU A 225 43.07 -14.88 -15.77
N GLY A 226 43.06 -15.22 -14.47
CA GLY A 226 43.86 -14.56 -13.44
C GLY A 226 43.17 -13.33 -12.87
N ASP A 227 42.85 -13.41 -11.57
CA ASP A 227 41.99 -12.51 -10.80
C ASP A 227 41.93 -11.03 -11.28
N ARG A 228 40.78 -10.67 -11.85
CA ARG A 228 40.40 -9.33 -12.28
C ARG A 228 39.64 -8.65 -11.16
N SER A 229 40.34 -7.74 -10.50
CA SER A 229 39.95 -7.09 -9.26
C SER A 229 38.70 -6.20 -9.43
N PRO A 230 37.63 -6.41 -8.64
CA PRO A 230 36.40 -5.61 -8.76
C PRO A 230 36.60 -4.15 -8.40
N TRP A 231 37.62 -3.83 -7.58
CA TRP A 231 37.98 -2.47 -7.14
C TRP A 231 38.41 -1.50 -8.26
N PHE A 232 38.35 -1.92 -9.53
CA PHE A 232 38.75 -1.13 -10.69
C PHE A 232 37.76 -1.26 -11.86
N ASP A 233 36.50 -1.64 -11.61
CA ASP A 233 35.47 -1.78 -12.65
C ASP A 233 34.80 -0.43 -12.99
N HIS A 234 35.60 0.65 -13.07
CA HIS A 234 35.21 1.98 -13.54
C HIS A 234 34.94 1.91 -15.04
N ALA A 235 33.74 2.28 -15.45
CA ALA A 235 33.22 2.01 -16.79
C ALA A 235 32.36 3.18 -17.28
N ASP A 236 32.54 3.56 -18.54
CA ASP A 236 31.89 4.75 -19.10
C ASP A 236 30.82 4.38 -20.14
N TRP A 237 29.69 5.07 -20.04
CA TRP A 237 28.76 5.31 -21.14
C TRP A 237 29.08 6.68 -21.77
N ALA A 238 30.22 6.76 -22.45
CA ALA A 238 30.72 7.99 -23.05
C ALA A 238 29.90 8.42 -24.29
N GLU A 239 29.67 9.72 -24.46
CA GLU A 239 28.76 10.32 -25.46
C GLU A 239 27.33 9.71 -25.48
N ALA A 240 26.92 9.04 -24.39
CA ALA A 240 25.64 8.34 -24.31
C ALA A 240 24.44 9.29 -24.47
N LYS A 241 23.69 9.06 -25.55
CA LYS A 241 22.59 9.91 -25.99
C LYS A 241 21.49 9.09 -26.66
N VAL A 242 20.27 9.57 -26.54
CA VAL A 242 19.12 9.01 -27.23
C VAL A 242 18.66 9.90 -28.37
N THR A 243 18.12 9.27 -29.40
CA THR A 243 17.24 9.92 -30.37
C THR A 243 15.83 9.49 -30.03
N CYS A 244 15.00 10.46 -29.67
CA CYS A 244 13.58 10.30 -29.41
C CYS A 244 12.81 11.29 -30.29
N ASP A 245 11.58 10.91 -30.66
CA ASP A 245 10.72 11.77 -31.45
C ASP A 245 10.66 13.15 -30.81
N ALA A 246 10.87 14.18 -31.64
CA ALA A 246 11.05 15.55 -31.16
C ALA A 246 9.93 15.94 -30.19
N ALA A 247 10.21 16.89 -29.30
CA ALA A 247 9.21 17.44 -28.39
C ALA A 247 8.19 18.34 -29.12
N GLY A 248 7.53 17.76 -30.12
CA GLY A 248 6.32 18.26 -30.74
C GLY A 248 5.20 18.20 -29.72
N ALA A 249 5.14 19.24 -28.90
CA ALA A 249 3.86 19.85 -28.65
C ALA A 249 3.32 20.30 -30.03
N PRO A 250 2.22 19.72 -30.54
CA PRO A 250 1.18 20.62 -31.04
C PRO A 250 0.86 21.55 -29.87
N ALA A 251 0.74 22.85 -30.12
CA ALA A 251 0.19 23.70 -29.09
C ALA A 251 -1.25 23.24 -28.85
N SER A 252 -1.54 22.69 -27.67
CA SER A 252 -2.85 22.93 -27.05
C SER A 252 -2.99 24.45 -27.04
N PRO A 253 -3.91 25.03 -27.83
CA PRO A 253 -4.03 26.48 -27.82
C PRO A 253 -4.51 26.90 -26.44
N ALA A 254 -4.31 28.16 -26.07
CA ALA A 254 -5.14 28.81 -25.06
C ALA A 254 -6.55 28.96 -25.66
N VAL A 255 -7.33 27.87 -25.64
CA VAL A 255 -8.69 27.83 -26.18
C VAL A 255 -9.61 28.37 -25.11
N SER A 256 -9.92 29.67 -25.22
CA SER A 256 -11.17 30.21 -24.69
C SER A 256 -12.31 29.34 -25.23
N ALA A 257 -12.96 28.59 -24.34
CA ALA A 257 -13.92 27.55 -24.71
C ALA A 257 -15.07 28.11 -25.59
N PRO A 258 -15.70 27.29 -26.46
CA PRO A 258 -15.74 25.83 -26.47
C PRO A 258 -14.43 25.14 -26.87
N LEU A 259 -14.03 24.14 -26.08
CA LEU A 259 -12.96 23.20 -26.42
C LEU A 259 -13.59 21.91 -26.97
N LYS A 260 -13.16 21.46 -28.15
CA LYS A 260 -13.69 20.27 -28.82
C LYS A 260 -12.58 19.24 -29.04
N LEU A 261 -12.88 17.99 -28.72
CA LEU A 261 -11.92 16.87 -28.68
C LEU A 261 -12.52 15.70 -29.46
N GLN A 262 -11.80 15.19 -30.46
CA GLN A 262 -12.23 14.01 -31.22
C GLN A 262 -12.10 12.76 -30.35
N ALA A 263 -12.99 11.79 -30.52
CA ALA A 263 -13.01 10.58 -29.69
C ALA A 263 -11.75 9.73 -29.87
N GLU A 264 -11.20 9.70 -31.09
CA GLU A 264 -9.98 8.98 -31.45
C GLU A 264 -8.68 9.69 -30.97
N ASP A 265 -8.78 10.95 -30.55
CA ASP A 265 -7.69 11.77 -30.01
C ASP A 265 -7.65 11.76 -28.46
N PHE A 266 -8.04 10.64 -27.85
CA PHE A 266 -7.80 10.33 -26.43
C PHE A 266 -6.30 10.36 -26.08
N ASP A 267 -5.96 10.40 -24.79
CA ASP A 267 -4.59 10.55 -24.32
C ASP A 267 -3.65 9.44 -24.85
N ARG A 268 -2.37 9.76 -24.99
CA ARG A 268 -1.34 8.80 -25.39
C ARG A 268 -0.63 8.24 -24.16
N GLY A 269 -0.32 6.96 -24.22
CA GLY A 269 0.28 6.23 -23.09
C GLY A 269 -0.04 4.73 -23.09
N GLY A 270 -0.87 4.25 -24.02
CA GLY A 270 -1.23 2.83 -24.10
C GLY A 270 -2.35 2.42 -23.14
N GLU A 271 -2.53 1.10 -23.10
CA GLU A 271 -3.48 0.37 -22.25
C GLU A 271 -3.23 0.67 -20.76
N GLY A 272 -4.29 0.91 -20.00
CA GLY A 272 -4.25 1.33 -18.59
C GLY A 272 -3.88 2.80 -18.34
N VAL A 273 -3.44 3.56 -19.36
CA VAL A 273 -2.99 4.96 -19.22
C VAL A 273 -3.82 5.93 -20.06
N GLY A 274 -3.80 5.78 -21.39
CA GLY A 274 -4.56 6.63 -22.31
C GLY A 274 -5.99 6.11 -22.52
N TYR A 275 -6.16 4.80 -22.43
CA TYR A 275 -7.42 4.09 -22.58
C TYR A 275 -7.39 2.78 -21.77
N HIS A 276 -8.53 2.11 -21.68
CA HIS A 276 -8.62 0.67 -21.42
C HIS A 276 -9.57 0.07 -22.46
N ASP A 277 -9.10 -0.95 -23.17
CA ASP A 277 -9.93 -1.77 -24.05
C ASP A 277 -10.03 -3.22 -23.53
N ASN A 278 -11.15 -3.89 -23.79
CA ASN A 278 -11.31 -5.32 -23.52
C ASN A 278 -10.57 -6.17 -24.55
N ASP A 279 -10.43 -5.70 -25.79
CA ASP A 279 -9.69 -6.36 -26.87
C ASP A 279 -8.32 -5.69 -27.10
N ALA A 280 -7.29 -6.52 -27.29
CA ALA A 280 -5.91 -6.04 -27.47
C ALA A 280 -5.62 -5.52 -28.90
N ALA A 281 -6.64 -5.35 -29.75
CA ALA A 281 -6.47 -5.02 -31.16
C ALA A 281 -7.69 -4.29 -31.74
N ASN A 282 -7.47 -3.06 -32.21
CA ASN A 282 -8.45 -2.21 -32.89
C ASN A 282 -9.11 -2.94 -34.10
N GLN A 283 -10.33 -3.44 -33.88
CA GLN A 283 -11.18 -4.18 -34.82
C GLN A 283 -11.70 -3.29 -35.95
N GLY A 284 -11.84 -1.98 -35.72
CA GLY A 284 -12.17 -0.99 -36.75
C GLY A 284 -11.03 -0.80 -37.76
N GLY A 285 -9.79 -1.06 -37.35
CA GLY A 285 -8.60 -1.14 -38.19
C GLY A 285 -8.15 0.20 -38.80
N GLN A 286 -8.70 1.33 -38.36
CA GLN A 286 -8.32 2.68 -38.80
C GLN A 286 -7.74 3.47 -37.63
N TYR A 287 -6.77 4.36 -37.89
CA TYR A 287 -6.15 5.34 -36.96
C TYR A 287 -5.65 4.78 -35.60
N ARG A 288 -4.39 5.06 -35.24
CA ARG A 288 -3.76 4.50 -34.02
C ARG A 288 -3.82 2.96 -33.95
N THR A 289 -3.72 2.29 -35.10
CA THR A 289 -3.87 0.83 -35.31
C THR A 289 -2.78 -0.05 -34.65
N THR A 290 -2.07 0.46 -33.66
CA THR A 290 -1.12 -0.23 -32.78
C THR A 290 -1.57 -0.19 -31.31
N GLU A 291 -2.68 0.47 -31.03
CA GLU A 291 -3.38 0.51 -29.74
C GLU A 291 -4.68 -0.31 -29.84
N GLY A 292 -5.30 -0.63 -28.70
CA GLY A 292 -6.46 -1.51 -28.62
C GLY A 292 -7.77 -0.87 -29.12
N VAL A 293 -7.95 0.43 -28.88
CA VAL A 293 -9.24 1.13 -29.09
C VAL A 293 -9.80 0.95 -30.50
N ASP A 294 -11.02 0.41 -30.58
CA ASP A 294 -11.77 0.19 -31.81
C ASP A 294 -12.14 1.51 -32.51
N ILE A 295 -11.32 1.91 -33.49
CA ILE A 295 -11.49 3.13 -34.26
C ILE A 295 -11.75 2.79 -35.74
N ASP A 296 -12.85 3.31 -36.27
CA ASP A 296 -13.23 3.21 -37.68
C ASP A 296 -13.42 4.58 -38.33
N ARG A 297 -13.68 4.58 -39.63
CA ARG A 297 -13.83 5.81 -40.42
C ARG A 297 -15.30 6.24 -40.50
N ARG A 298 -15.62 7.41 -39.98
CA ARG A 298 -16.98 7.93 -39.93
C ARG A 298 -17.27 8.87 -41.11
N GLY A 299 -18.29 8.51 -41.89
CA GLY A 299 -18.81 9.33 -42.99
C GLY A 299 -17.79 9.75 -44.06
N ASN A 300 -18.11 10.84 -44.75
CA ASN A 300 -17.26 11.48 -45.75
C ASN A 300 -17.72 12.95 -45.91
N PRO A 301 -16.91 13.97 -45.55
CA PRO A 301 -15.47 13.92 -45.26
C PRO A 301 -15.07 13.77 -43.77
N GLU A 302 -16.02 13.52 -42.87
CA GLU A 302 -15.87 13.78 -41.42
C GLU A 302 -15.15 12.71 -40.57
N GLY A 303 -13.86 12.45 -40.84
CA GLY A 303 -12.94 11.90 -39.83
C GLY A 303 -13.07 10.42 -39.46
N TYR A 304 -12.78 10.11 -38.18
CA TYR A 304 -12.89 8.79 -37.56
C TYR A 304 -13.86 8.84 -36.38
N GLY A 305 -13.96 7.75 -35.63
CA GLY A 305 -14.64 7.70 -34.34
C GLY A 305 -14.39 6.37 -33.64
N VAL A 306 -14.64 6.31 -32.34
CA VAL A 306 -14.54 5.08 -31.55
C VAL A 306 -15.86 4.33 -31.64
N GLY A 307 -15.82 3.01 -31.82
CA GLY A 307 -17.01 2.15 -31.91
C GLY A 307 -16.90 0.89 -31.06
N TRP A 308 -17.78 -0.08 -31.33
CA TRP A 308 -17.82 -1.45 -30.76
C TRP A 308 -17.89 -1.60 -29.23
N SER A 309 -17.79 -0.50 -28.48
CA SER A 309 -17.63 -0.41 -27.03
C SER A 309 -18.35 -1.47 -26.19
N GLY A 310 -17.58 -2.27 -25.46
CA GLY A 310 -18.01 -3.15 -24.38
C GLY A 310 -18.03 -2.46 -23.02
N ALA A 311 -18.29 -3.25 -21.98
CA ALA A 311 -18.47 -2.74 -20.62
C ALA A 311 -17.14 -2.68 -19.85
N GLY A 312 -16.86 -1.57 -19.18
CA GLY A 312 -15.66 -1.36 -18.36
C GLY A 312 -14.54 -0.57 -19.07
N GLU A 313 -14.59 -0.51 -20.39
CA GLU A 313 -13.67 0.24 -21.26
C GLU A 313 -13.72 1.74 -20.98
N TRP A 314 -12.63 2.46 -21.23
CA TRP A 314 -12.60 3.91 -21.05
C TRP A 314 -11.53 4.62 -21.88
N LEU A 315 -11.73 5.93 -22.07
CA LEU A 315 -10.85 6.86 -22.78
C LEU A 315 -10.52 8.04 -21.86
N ASN A 316 -9.23 8.39 -21.71
CA ASN A 316 -8.78 9.58 -20.98
C ASN A 316 -8.57 10.77 -21.94
N TYR A 317 -8.80 11.99 -21.48
CA TYR A 317 -8.53 13.22 -22.22
C TYR A 317 -7.95 14.30 -21.27
N THR A 318 -6.68 14.64 -21.43
CA THR A 318 -6.00 15.67 -20.63
C THR A 318 -6.33 17.07 -21.16
N VAL A 319 -7.18 17.80 -20.45
CA VAL A 319 -7.60 19.16 -20.78
C VAL A 319 -6.86 20.20 -19.94
N ASN A 320 -6.40 21.29 -20.56
CA ASN A 320 -5.90 22.46 -19.83
C ASN A 320 -6.95 23.56 -19.88
N VAL A 321 -7.43 23.98 -18.71
CA VAL A 321 -8.58 24.89 -18.57
C VAL A 321 -8.10 26.27 -18.15
N ASP A 322 -8.31 27.29 -18.98
CA ASP A 322 -7.77 28.64 -18.75
C ASP A 322 -8.44 29.39 -17.58
N SER A 323 -9.60 28.95 -17.08
CA SER A 323 -10.31 29.57 -15.95
C SER A 323 -11.25 28.58 -15.26
N ALA A 324 -11.25 28.57 -13.92
CA ALA A 324 -12.13 27.68 -13.15
C ALA A 324 -13.60 28.06 -13.35
N GLY A 325 -14.44 27.08 -13.71
CA GLY A 325 -15.80 27.35 -14.19
C GLY A 325 -16.70 26.11 -14.27
N THR A 326 -17.89 26.32 -14.83
CA THR A 326 -18.83 25.25 -15.18
C THR A 326 -18.92 25.17 -16.69
N TYR A 327 -18.72 23.98 -17.24
CA TYR A 327 -18.62 23.71 -18.67
C TYR A 327 -19.71 22.73 -19.09
N GLY A 328 -20.51 23.09 -20.10
CA GLY A 328 -21.49 22.20 -20.67
C GLY A 328 -20.79 21.10 -21.47
N LEU A 329 -20.98 19.85 -21.07
CA LEU A 329 -20.46 18.69 -21.79
C LEU A 329 -21.48 18.23 -22.84
N ASN A 330 -21.09 18.28 -24.10
CA ASN A 330 -21.82 17.71 -25.22
C ASN A 330 -21.02 16.55 -25.82
N PHE A 331 -21.69 15.49 -26.29
CA PHE A 331 -21.11 14.46 -27.13
C PHE A 331 -21.78 14.45 -28.50
N ARG A 332 -21.04 14.14 -29.58
CA ARG A 332 -21.64 13.53 -30.78
C ARG A 332 -21.41 12.03 -30.72
N LEU A 333 -22.50 11.29 -30.70
CA LEU A 333 -22.50 9.83 -30.55
C LEU A 333 -23.69 9.18 -31.26
N ALA A 334 -23.60 7.88 -31.52
CA ALA A 334 -24.63 7.07 -32.15
C ALA A 334 -24.85 5.76 -31.37
N THR A 335 -26.09 5.41 -31.07
CA THR A 335 -26.44 4.17 -30.37
C THR A 335 -27.90 3.76 -30.61
N LEU A 336 -28.15 2.44 -30.59
CA LEU A 336 -29.48 1.82 -30.55
C LEU A 336 -29.85 1.38 -29.11
N ARG A 337 -29.50 2.20 -28.12
CA ARG A 337 -29.68 1.94 -26.68
C ARG A 337 -30.12 3.21 -25.97
N THR A 338 -30.76 3.05 -24.82
CA THR A 338 -31.22 4.16 -23.97
C THR A 338 -30.78 3.96 -22.53
N GLY A 339 -30.40 5.03 -21.84
CA GLY A 339 -30.09 5.02 -20.41
C GLY A 339 -28.63 5.36 -20.10
N GLU A 340 -28.19 5.00 -18.88
CA GLU A 340 -26.83 5.24 -18.39
C GLU A 340 -25.83 4.27 -19.04
N LEU A 341 -25.29 4.68 -20.19
CA LEU A 341 -24.34 3.90 -21.01
C LEU A 341 -22.90 4.46 -20.95
N LEU A 342 -22.73 5.68 -20.46
CA LEU A 342 -21.43 6.31 -20.23
C LEU A 342 -21.32 6.79 -18.78
N GLU A 343 -20.11 6.73 -18.21
CA GLU A 343 -19.73 7.33 -16.93
C GLU A 343 -18.58 8.31 -17.16
N ILE A 344 -18.69 9.51 -16.58
CA ILE A 344 -17.69 10.56 -16.71
C ILE A 344 -17.01 10.79 -15.36
N SER A 345 -15.67 10.82 -15.35
CA SER A 345 -14.88 11.25 -14.20
C SER A 345 -13.90 12.37 -14.55
N VAL A 346 -13.54 13.18 -13.55
CA VAL A 346 -12.50 14.22 -13.65
C VAL A 346 -11.45 13.92 -12.58
N ASP A 347 -10.19 13.82 -12.97
CA ASP A 347 -9.05 13.40 -12.11
C ASP A 347 -9.35 12.11 -11.32
N GLY A 348 -10.03 11.16 -11.97
CA GLY A 348 -10.46 9.88 -11.39
C GLY A 348 -11.71 9.94 -10.48
N VAL A 349 -12.27 11.12 -10.21
CA VAL A 349 -13.51 11.28 -9.42
C VAL A 349 -14.73 11.27 -10.34
N LYS A 350 -15.64 10.30 -10.18
CA LYS A 350 -16.92 10.25 -10.92
C LYS A 350 -17.72 11.53 -10.70
N VAL A 351 -18.19 12.14 -11.80
CA VAL A 351 -18.96 13.40 -11.80
C VAL A 351 -20.32 13.29 -12.50
N LEU A 352 -20.47 12.49 -13.56
CA LEU A 352 -21.73 12.33 -14.29
C LEU A 352 -21.96 10.87 -14.73
N THR A 353 -23.22 10.48 -14.87
CA THR A 353 -23.66 9.33 -15.68
C THR A 353 -24.75 9.83 -16.63
N PRO A 354 -24.44 10.28 -17.86
CA PRO A 354 -25.45 10.77 -18.78
C PRO A 354 -26.40 9.64 -19.24
N SER A 355 -27.70 9.93 -19.20
CA SER A 355 -28.74 9.07 -19.79
C SER A 355 -28.86 9.39 -21.28
N LEU A 356 -28.46 8.46 -22.14
CA LEU A 356 -28.43 8.63 -23.59
C LEU A 356 -29.79 8.25 -24.24
N PRO A 357 -30.18 8.91 -25.35
CA PRO A 357 -31.29 8.51 -26.19
C PRO A 357 -30.88 7.49 -27.26
N ASP A 358 -31.84 6.75 -27.79
CA ASP A 358 -31.71 6.01 -29.05
C ASP A 358 -31.57 7.02 -30.20
N THR A 359 -30.47 6.96 -30.94
CA THR A 359 -30.16 7.90 -32.03
C THR A 359 -30.70 7.44 -33.39
N GLY A 360 -31.41 6.30 -33.44
CA GLY A 360 -32.00 5.71 -34.63
C GLY A 360 -31.09 4.76 -35.42
N GLY A 361 -29.86 4.52 -34.95
CA GLY A 361 -28.86 3.74 -35.67
C GLY A 361 -27.44 3.99 -35.18
N PHE A 362 -26.54 3.04 -35.48
CA PHE A 362 -25.11 3.13 -35.17
C PHE A 362 -24.34 4.10 -36.10
N ASP A 363 -24.94 4.48 -37.23
CA ASP A 363 -24.38 5.42 -38.21
C ASP A 363 -25.18 6.74 -38.29
N THR A 364 -26.06 7.00 -37.32
CA THR A 364 -26.86 8.23 -37.23
C THR A 364 -26.49 9.05 -35.98
N PRO A 365 -25.27 9.63 -35.95
CA PRO A 365 -24.78 10.34 -34.77
C PRO A 365 -25.56 11.63 -34.49
N GLN A 366 -25.98 11.81 -33.24
CA GLN A 366 -26.67 12.99 -32.75
C GLN A 366 -25.83 13.70 -31.68
N VAL A 367 -26.03 15.01 -31.52
CA VAL A 367 -25.40 15.77 -30.44
C VAL A 367 -26.26 15.67 -29.18
N VAL A 368 -25.73 15.00 -28.16
CA VAL A 368 -26.39 14.77 -26.86
C VAL A 368 -25.69 15.61 -25.79
N ARG A 369 -26.44 16.46 -25.09
CA ARG A 369 -25.93 17.17 -23.91
C ARG A 369 -25.87 16.20 -22.73
N ALA A 370 -24.66 15.90 -22.26
CA ALA A 370 -24.42 14.95 -21.17
C ALA A 370 -24.59 15.57 -19.78
N GLY A 371 -24.38 16.88 -19.64
CA GLY A 371 -24.55 17.60 -18.39
C GLY A 371 -23.65 18.82 -18.28
N ASP A 372 -23.32 19.19 -17.04
CA ASP A 372 -22.41 20.28 -16.71
C ASP A 372 -21.25 19.75 -15.85
N LEU A 373 -20.02 19.98 -16.30
CA LEU A 373 -18.79 19.65 -15.60
C LEU A 373 -18.24 20.87 -14.88
N ARG A 374 -17.90 20.73 -13.59
CA ARG A 374 -17.16 21.78 -12.86
C ARG A 374 -15.67 21.51 -12.96
N LEU A 375 -14.95 22.41 -13.63
CA LEU A 375 -13.51 22.29 -13.85
C LEU A 375 -12.76 23.42 -13.13
N SER A 376 -11.62 23.09 -12.54
CA SER A 376 -10.62 24.02 -12.02
C SER A 376 -9.85 24.70 -13.16
N ALA A 377 -9.01 25.69 -12.86
CA ALA A 377 -8.03 26.18 -13.82
C ALA A 377 -6.79 25.28 -13.83
N GLY A 378 -6.16 25.12 -14.99
CA GLY A 378 -5.00 24.24 -15.21
C GLY A 378 -5.36 22.87 -15.79
N LYS A 379 -4.39 21.96 -15.78
CA LYS A 379 -4.54 20.60 -16.32
C LYS A 379 -5.40 19.70 -15.43
N GLN A 380 -6.35 19.00 -16.03
CA GLN A 380 -7.19 17.95 -15.45
C GLN A 380 -7.39 16.83 -16.49
N VAL A 381 -7.64 15.60 -16.05
CA VAL A 381 -7.98 14.46 -16.93
C VAL A 381 -9.49 14.23 -16.88
N VAL A 382 -10.17 14.39 -18.02
CA VAL A 382 -11.56 13.97 -18.20
C VAL A 382 -11.56 12.54 -18.73
N ARG A 383 -12.20 11.60 -18.04
CA ARG A 383 -12.38 10.21 -18.52
C ARG A 383 -13.81 9.99 -18.97
N VAL A 384 -13.97 9.30 -20.10
CA VAL A 384 -15.24 8.76 -20.59
C VAL A 384 -15.15 7.24 -20.50
N ALA A 385 -15.99 6.61 -19.68
CA ALA A 385 -16.03 5.16 -19.50
C ALA A 385 -17.36 4.57 -20.01
N TYR A 386 -17.33 3.40 -20.62
CA TYR A 386 -18.50 2.70 -21.16
C TYR A 386 -19.07 1.75 -20.11
N VAL A 387 -20.36 1.91 -19.77
CA VAL A 387 -20.99 1.27 -18.60
C VAL A 387 -22.36 0.65 -18.90
N GLY A 388 -22.87 -0.14 -17.95
CA GLY A 388 -24.00 -1.05 -18.18
C GLY A 388 -23.52 -2.41 -18.69
N SER A 389 -24.45 -3.30 -19.05
CA SER A 389 -24.13 -4.69 -19.45
C SER A 389 -23.80 -4.87 -20.93
N ALA A 390 -24.10 -3.88 -21.77
CA ALA A 390 -23.78 -3.84 -23.20
C ALA A 390 -23.95 -2.39 -23.71
N PRO A 391 -23.00 -1.47 -23.39
CA PRO A 391 -23.14 -0.04 -23.68
C PRO A 391 -23.40 0.24 -25.15
N ALA A 392 -22.55 -0.29 -26.05
CA ALA A 392 -22.67 -0.16 -27.50
C ALA A 392 -22.96 1.30 -27.93
N VAL A 393 -21.96 2.18 -27.79
CA VAL A 393 -22.02 3.59 -28.15
C VAL A 393 -20.86 3.89 -29.09
N ASN A 394 -21.17 4.31 -30.31
CA ASN A 394 -20.16 4.87 -31.21
C ASN A 394 -19.97 6.35 -30.85
N LEU A 395 -18.77 6.76 -30.51
CA LEU A 395 -18.42 8.11 -30.06
C LEU A 395 -17.54 8.82 -31.11
N ASP A 396 -17.90 10.04 -31.47
CA ASP A 396 -17.28 10.82 -32.56
C ASP A 396 -16.53 12.04 -32.00
N TRP A 397 -17.12 12.80 -31.08
CA TRP A 397 -16.39 13.80 -30.29
C TRP A 397 -17.07 14.15 -28.96
N LEU A 398 -16.29 14.77 -28.07
CA LEU A 398 -16.78 15.52 -26.92
C LEU A 398 -16.45 17.01 -27.03
N GLU A 399 -17.29 17.84 -26.43
CA GLU A 399 -17.17 19.30 -26.44
C GLU A 399 -17.45 19.85 -25.04
N LEU A 400 -16.53 20.69 -24.56
CA LEU A 400 -16.60 21.45 -23.32
C LEU A 400 -16.89 22.91 -23.69
N ALA A 401 -18.17 23.24 -23.86
CA ALA A 401 -18.60 24.64 -24.01
C ALA A 401 -18.53 25.34 -22.64
N PRO A 402 -18.18 26.65 -22.56
CA PRO A 402 -18.40 27.38 -21.32
C PRO A 402 -19.91 27.40 -21.10
N SER A 403 -20.36 26.87 -19.96
CA SER A 403 -21.77 26.96 -19.61
C SER A 403 -21.99 28.40 -19.17
N ASP A 404 -22.78 29.16 -19.91
CA ASP A 404 -23.40 30.37 -19.38
C ASP A 404 -24.27 29.93 -18.21
N ALA A 405 -23.69 29.96 -17.01
CA ALA A 405 -24.47 29.98 -15.78
C ALA A 405 -25.42 31.18 -15.94
N PRO A 406 -26.74 30.97 -15.98
CA PRO A 406 -27.66 32.02 -16.36
C PRO A 406 -27.46 33.20 -15.42
N ALA A 407 -27.11 34.37 -15.98
CA ALA A 407 -27.07 35.61 -15.25
C ALA A 407 -28.38 35.72 -14.46
N PRO A 408 -28.33 36.06 -13.15
CA PRO A 408 -29.43 35.83 -12.21
C PRO A 408 -30.73 36.38 -12.79
N ALA A 409 -31.61 35.47 -13.20
CA ALA A 409 -32.67 35.79 -14.13
C ALA A 409 -33.58 36.89 -13.55
N PRO A 410 -34.02 37.88 -14.34
CA PRO A 410 -34.93 38.91 -13.86
C PRO A 410 -36.16 38.22 -13.26
N THR A 411 -36.38 38.45 -11.96
CA THR A 411 -37.12 37.56 -11.06
C THR A 411 -38.34 36.93 -11.74
N PRO A 412 -38.31 35.62 -12.09
CA PRO A 412 -39.50 34.97 -12.61
C PRO A 412 -40.58 35.07 -11.54
N THR A 413 -41.79 35.47 -11.93
CA THR A 413 -42.94 35.50 -11.03
C THR A 413 -43.02 34.14 -10.33
N PRO A 414 -43.02 34.07 -8.98
CA PRO A 414 -42.65 32.87 -8.27
C PRO A 414 -43.68 31.75 -8.49
N THR A 415 -43.40 30.90 -9.48
CA THR A 415 -43.74 29.48 -9.39
C THR A 415 -43.05 29.00 -8.12
N PRO A 416 -43.79 28.48 -7.13
CA PRO A 416 -43.24 28.30 -5.80
C PRO A 416 -42.05 27.34 -5.86
N THR A 417 -40.88 27.83 -5.43
CA THR A 417 -39.79 26.95 -5.02
C THR A 417 -40.40 25.89 -4.10
N PRO A 418 -40.26 24.58 -4.38
CA PRO A 418 -40.76 23.56 -3.47
C PRO A 418 -40.10 23.83 -2.12
N THR A 419 -40.92 24.12 -1.10
CA THR A 419 -40.45 24.52 0.23
C THR A 419 -39.36 23.54 0.66
N PRO A 420 -38.13 24.00 0.95
CA PRO A 420 -36.99 23.11 1.16
C PRO A 420 -37.37 22.10 2.24
N GLU A 421 -37.46 20.84 1.82
CA GLU A 421 -38.24 19.87 2.56
C GLU A 421 -37.67 19.69 3.97
N PRO A 422 -38.48 19.76 5.05
CA PRO A 422 -37.98 19.83 6.42
C PRO A 422 -36.92 18.77 6.69
N ALA A 423 -35.69 19.23 6.92
CA ALA A 423 -34.56 18.35 7.14
C ALA A 423 -34.70 17.66 8.51
N VAL A 424 -34.72 16.33 8.49
CA VAL A 424 -34.61 15.51 9.69
C VAL A 424 -33.13 15.44 10.05
N SER A 425 -32.78 15.91 11.24
CA SER A 425 -31.44 15.84 11.79
C SER A 425 -31.43 15.12 13.14
N THR A 426 -30.30 14.51 13.47
CA THR A 426 -30.04 13.91 14.78
C THR A 426 -28.58 14.07 15.17
N THR A 427 -28.32 13.93 16.46
CA THR A 427 -26.97 13.84 17.04
C THR A 427 -26.78 12.49 17.71
N PHE A 428 -25.55 12.16 18.09
CA PHE A 428 -25.25 10.90 18.77
C PHE A 428 -24.28 11.10 19.94
N THR A 429 -24.56 10.42 21.04
CA THR A 429 -23.66 10.32 22.19
C THR A 429 -22.65 9.19 21.96
N GLY A 430 -21.43 9.35 22.48
CA GLY A 430 -20.41 8.29 22.45
C GLY A 430 -20.58 7.27 23.56
N THR A 431 -20.10 6.03 23.35
CA THR A 431 -20.01 5.02 24.41
C THR A 431 -18.59 4.81 24.92
N SER A 432 -18.45 4.68 26.23
CA SER A 432 -17.24 4.20 26.91
C SER A 432 -17.18 2.66 26.99
N GLU A 433 -18.18 1.94 26.50
CA GLU A 433 -18.11 0.49 26.31
C GLU A 433 -16.90 0.15 25.43
N ASP A 434 -16.02 -0.73 25.91
CA ASP A 434 -15.03 -1.35 25.04
C ASP A 434 -15.65 -2.61 24.43
N PHE A 435 -15.54 -2.72 23.12
CA PHE A 435 -16.17 -3.77 22.32
C PHE A 435 -15.27 -4.09 21.13
N PRO A 436 -15.29 -5.35 20.66
CA PRO A 436 -14.35 -5.75 19.63
C PRO A 436 -14.80 -5.32 18.24
N ASN A 437 -13.82 -4.88 17.47
CA ASN A 437 -13.94 -4.46 16.08
C ASN A 437 -12.76 -5.11 15.32
N PRO A 438 -12.93 -5.48 14.04
CA PRO A 438 -11.89 -6.16 13.26
C PRO A 438 -10.62 -5.32 13.08
N GLU A 439 -9.47 -5.98 12.91
CA GLU A 439 -8.20 -5.35 12.46
C GLU A 439 -7.62 -4.26 13.38
N ARG A 440 -8.09 -4.17 14.64
CA ARG A 440 -7.63 -3.20 15.65
C ARG A 440 -7.50 -3.82 17.06
N GLY A 441 -6.93 -3.04 17.98
CA GLY A 441 -7.00 -3.28 19.41
C GLY A 441 -5.97 -4.30 19.91
N PHE A 442 -6.26 -4.95 21.03
CA PHE A 442 -5.48 -6.10 21.47
C PHE A 442 -5.75 -7.31 20.54
N HIS A 443 -4.71 -8.10 20.25
CA HIS A 443 -4.85 -9.39 19.55
C HIS A 443 -4.52 -10.57 20.46
N GLY A 444 -5.14 -11.71 20.15
CA GLY A 444 -4.72 -13.01 20.65
C GLY A 444 -3.55 -13.59 19.86
N ASP A 445 -3.02 -14.73 20.29
CA ASP A 445 -1.95 -15.47 19.60
C ASP A 445 -2.39 -16.91 19.24
N SER A 446 -1.78 -17.45 18.20
CA SER A 446 -1.91 -18.84 17.71
C SER A 446 -0.53 -19.40 17.32
N SER A 447 -0.37 -20.70 17.53
CA SER A 447 0.89 -21.45 17.49
C SER A 447 1.36 -21.85 16.08
N ASP A 448 0.46 -22.26 15.19
CA ASP A 448 0.75 -22.57 13.78
C ASP A 448 -0.54 -22.66 12.96
N LEU A 449 -0.83 -21.71 12.06
CA LEU A 449 -2.10 -21.69 11.30
C LEU A 449 -2.36 -22.99 10.53
N ALA A 450 -1.31 -23.65 10.04
CA ALA A 450 -1.43 -24.91 9.31
C ALA A 450 -1.84 -26.07 10.23
N ALA A 451 -1.16 -26.25 11.38
CA ALA A 451 -1.42 -27.31 12.35
C ALA A 451 -2.48 -26.98 13.43
N GLU A 452 -3.03 -25.75 13.49
CA GLU A 452 -3.92 -25.29 14.58
C GLU A 452 -5.06 -26.29 14.88
N PRO A 453 -5.16 -26.84 16.10
CA PRO A 453 -6.24 -27.76 16.47
C PRO A 453 -7.60 -27.05 16.48
N THR A 454 -8.64 -27.82 16.13
CA THR A 454 -10.04 -27.35 16.17
C THR A 454 -10.40 -26.87 17.58
N GLY A 455 -10.79 -25.60 17.70
CA GLY A 455 -11.21 -24.97 18.95
C GLY A 455 -10.33 -23.81 19.41
N SER A 456 -9.04 -23.81 19.04
CA SER A 456 -8.07 -22.78 19.44
C SER A 456 -8.47 -21.37 19.00
N LEU A 457 -8.71 -21.19 17.69
CA LEU A 457 -9.10 -19.91 17.11
C LEU A 457 -10.48 -19.42 17.57
N SER A 458 -11.44 -20.32 17.81
CA SER A 458 -12.73 -19.93 18.44
C SER A 458 -12.54 -19.46 19.88
N GLY A 459 -11.66 -20.10 20.66
CA GLY A 459 -11.34 -19.64 22.02
C GLY A 459 -10.79 -18.21 22.07
N GLN A 460 -9.99 -17.80 21.07
CA GLN A 460 -9.55 -16.41 20.93
C GLN A 460 -10.71 -15.46 20.63
N ALA A 461 -11.66 -15.87 19.79
CA ALA A 461 -12.88 -15.09 19.52
C ALA A 461 -13.84 -15.01 20.72
N ASP A 462 -13.91 -16.06 21.53
CA ASP A 462 -14.74 -16.14 22.75
C ASP A 462 -14.15 -15.29 23.90
N LEU A 463 -12.83 -15.13 23.95
CA LEU A 463 -12.14 -14.13 24.79
C LEU A 463 -12.35 -12.69 24.31
N GLY A 464 -13.04 -12.49 23.19
CA GLY A 464 -13.41 -11.19 22.64
C GLY A 464 -12.47 -10.64 21.59
N PHE A 465 -11.45 -11.38 21.12
CA PHE A 465 -10.59 -10.88 20.04
C PHE A 465 -11.30 -10.91 18.67
N ARG A 466 -10.93 -9.98 17.79
CA ARG A 466 -11.25 -10.00 16.33
C ARG A 466 -10.01 -9.98 15.45
N LEU A 467 -8.83 -9.98 16.08
CA LEU A 467 -7.52 -10.07 15.47
C LEU A 467 -6.71 -11.13 16.23
N VAL A 468 -6.00 -11.99 15.51
CA VAL A 468 -5.08 -12.99 16.07
C VAL A 468 -3.79 -12.95 15.28
N ARG A 469 -2.62 -12.92 15.95
CA ARG A 469 -1.35 -13.24 15.29
C ARG A 469 -1.18 -14.75 15.29
N THR A 470 -0.76 -15.29 14.17
CA THR A 470 -0.51 -16.71 14.01
C THR A 470 0.82 -16.92 13.33
N TYR A 471 1.64 -17.77 13.94
CA TYR A 471 2.83 -18.26 13.28
C TYR A 471 2.45 -19.24 12.16
N ILE A 472 3.35 -19.41 11.20
CA ILE A 472 3.24 -20.44 10.16
C ILE A 472 4.58 -21.18 10.10
N ARG A 473 4.57 -22.45 10.50
CA ARG A 473 5.78 -23.24 10.79
C ARG A 473 6.32 -23.92 9.54
N LEU A 474 7.57 -23.62 9.21
CA LEU A 474 8.30 -24.12 8.04
C LEU A 474 9.48 -25.03 8.44
N ASP A 475 9.58 -25.41 9.71
CA ASP A 475 10.68 -26.18 10.30
C ASP A 475 11.05 -27.47 9.55
N ASP A 476 10.06 -28.19 9.02
CA ASP A 476 10.25 -29.44 8.27
C ASP A 476 10.67 -29.21 6.79
N PHE A 477 10.54 -27.97 6.30
CA PHE A 477 10.76 -27.57 4.91
C PHE A 477 12.09 -26.85 4.67
N ARG A 478 12.99 -26.76 5.66
CA ARG A 478 14.29 -26.07 5.53
C ARG A 478 15.19 -26.58 4.39
N ASN A 479 14.94 -27.78 3.89
CA ASN A 479 15.69 -28.43 2.81
C ASN A 479 14.80 -29.00 1.69
N SER A 480 13.51 -28.63 1.65
CA SER A 480 12.52 -29.24 0.75
C SER A 480 11.35 -28.27 0.47
N ALA A 481 10.85 -28.28 -0.77
CA ALA A 481 9.70 -27.45 -1.16
C ALA A 481 8.42 -27.81 -0.36
N LEU A 482 7.53 -26.83 -0.18
CA LEU A 482 6.28 -27.01 0.56
C LEU A 482 5.40 -28.08 -0.09
N SER A 483 4.83 -28.98 0.72
CA SER A 483 3.97 -30.05 0.20
C SER A 483 2.54 -29.54 -0.11
N ALA A 484 1.88 -30.13 -1.10
CA ALA A 484 0.50 -29.79 -1.44
C ALA A 484 -0.49 -30.06 -0.28
N ASP A 485 -0.22 -31.08 0.54
CA ASP A 485 -0.96 -31.37 1.78
C ASP A 485 -0.78 -30.26 2.83
N TRP A 486 0.44 -29.77 3.05
CA TRP A 486 0.69 -28.66 3.97
C TRP A 486 0.05 -27.35 3.48
N LEU A 487 0.16 -27.05 2.17
CA LEU A 487 -0.50 -25.88 1.57
C LEU A 487 -2.04 -25.97 1.69
N SER A 488 -2.62 -27.17 1.58
CA SER A 488 -4.04 -27.40 1.85
C SER A 488 -4.41 -27.18 3.33
N LYS A 489 -3.56 -27.62 4.27
CA LYS A 489 -3.76 -27.40 5.72
C LYS A 489 -3.70 -25.93 6.10
N LEU A 490 -2.82 -25.14 5.46
CA LEU A 490 -2.75 -23.69 5.61
C LEU A 490 -4.04 -23.01 5.09
N ASP A 491 -4.52 -23.38 3.91
CA ASP A 491 -5.80 -22.89 3.33
C ASP A 491 -6.99 -23.20 4.26
N GLN A 492 -7.05 -24.43 4.78
CA GLN A 492 -8.02 -24.83 5.80
C GLN A 492 -7.87 -24.04 7.11
N GLY A 493 -6.65 -23.62 7.49
CA GLY A 493 -6.37 -22.78 8.64
C GLY A 493 -6.99 -21.39 8.52
N PHE A 494 -6.86 -20.75 7.36
CA PHE A 494 -7.60 -19.54 7.03
C PHE A 494 -9.13 -19.77 7.08
N GLY A 495 -9.60 -20.93 6.61
CA GLY A 495 -10.99 -21.36 6.78
C GLY A 495 -11.46 -21.42 8.25
N ARG A 496 -10.60 -21.92 9.17
CA ARG A 496 -10.88 -21.96 10.62
C ARG A 496 -10.93 -20.55 11.22
N ALA A 497 -10.02 -19.64 10.83
CA ALA A 497 -10.07 -18.23 11.24
C ALA A 497 -11.34 -17.52 10.75
N ARG A 498 -11.72 -17.75 9.48
CA ARG A 498 -12.94 -17.23 8.86
C ARG A 498 -14.18 -17.63 9.66
N ALA A 499 -14.30 -18.91 10.02
CA ALA A 499 -15.41 -19.44 10.80
C ALA A 499 -15.46 -18.87 12.24
N ALA A 500 -14.30 -18.66 12.90
CA ALA A 500 -14.22 -18.06 14.22
C ALA A 500 -14.62 -16.57 14.27
N GLY A 501 -14.68 -15.90 13.11
CA GLY A 501 -14.91 -14.45 13.05
C GLY A 501 -13.63 -13.67 13.36
N LEU A 502 -12.47 -14.15 12.92
CA LEU A 502 -11.16 -13.56 13.19
C LEU A 502 -10.45 -13.12 11.91
N LYS A 503 -9.79 -11.97 11.99
CA LYS A 503 -8.76 -11.54 11.03
C LYS A 503 -7.38 -12.00 11.54
N VAL A 504 -6.47 -12.34 10.63
CA VAL A 504 -5.15 -12.91 10.97
C VAL A 504 -3.99 -11.96 10.66
N VAL A 505 -3.02 -11.90 11.57
CA VAL A 505 -1.68 -11.37 11.34
C VAL A 505 -0.74 -12.54 11.11
N LEU A 506 -0.12 -12.62 9.94
CA LEU A 506 0.74 -13.75 9.55
C LEU A 506 2.19 -13.51 9.97
N ARG A 507 2.89 -14.55 10.45
CA ARG A 507 4.36 -14.57 10.60
C ARG A 507 4.91 -15.96 10.26
N PHE A 508 5.63 -16.09 9.16
CA PHE A 508 6.27 -17.36 8.78
C PHE A 508 7.62 -17.51 9.50
N SER A 509 7.95 -18.71 9.99
CA SER A 509 9.27 -19.01 10.56
C SER A 509 9.74 -20.42 10.23
N TYR A 510 11.05 -20.58 10.00
CA TYR A 510 11.72 -21.88 9.88
C TYR A 510 12.17 -22.45 11.22
N ASN A 511 12.16 -21.68 12.30
CA ASN A 511 12.74 -22.09 13.58
C ASN A 511 12.04 -21.44 14.78
N PHE A 512 12.19 -22.09 15.94
CA PHE A 512 11.87 -21.56 17.26
C PHE A 512 13.01 -21.94 18.22
N PRO A 513 14.15 -21.23 18.18
CA PRO A 513 15.26 -21.47 19.09
C PRO A 513 14.88 -21.08 20.53
N GLY A 514 15.72 -21.54 21.46
CA GLY A 514 15.81 -20.98 22.81
C GLY A 514 16.85 -19.86 22.86
N SER A 515 17.75 -19.92 23.83
CA SER A 515 18.86 -18.96 23.96
C SER A 515 19.94 -19.07 22.86
N ASP A 516 20.02 -20.20 22.16
CA ASP A 516 20.96 -20.42 21.06
C ASP A 516 20.30 -20.12 19.70
N TYR A 517 19.94 -18.85 19.49
CA TYR A 517 19.29 -18.40 18.27
C TYR A 517 20.27 -18.08 17.13
N ALA A 518 21.53 -17.72 17.44
CA ALA A 518 22.58 -17.45 16.47
C ALA A 518 22.95 -18.68 15.60
N ASN A 519 22.66 -19.89 16.07
CA ASN A 519 22.86 -21.15 15.33
C ASN A 519 21.53 -21.76 14.83
N ALA A 520 20.41 -21.02 14.87
CA ALA A 520 19.10 -21.56 14.53
C ALA A 520 19.00 -21.89 13.03
N PRO A 521 18.75 -23.15 12.65
CA PRO A 521 18.72 -23.52 11.23
C PRO A 521 17.50 -22.94 10.53
N ASP A 522 17.72 -22.35 9.36
CA ASP A 522 16.73 -21.84 8.41
C ASP A 522 16.97 -22.42 7.00
N ALA A 523 16.28 -21.89 5.98
CA ALA A 523 16.42 -22.30 4.59
C ALA A 523 17.40 -21.41 3.83
N ASN A 524 17.98 -21.90 2.72
CA ASN A 524 18.72 -21.03 1.80
C ASN A 524 17.79 -20.11 0.99
N VAL A 525 18.29 -18.96 0.52
CA VAL A 525 17.48 -17.91 -0.13
C VAL A 525 16.67 -18.41 -1.33
N SER A 526 17.22 -19.29 -2.17
CA SER A 526 16.50 -19.85 -3.33
C SER A 526 15.25 -20.64 -2.91
N LEU A 527 15.34 -21.38 -1.80
CA LEU A 527 14.22 -22.13 -1.24
C LEU A 527 13.21 -21.21 -0.53
N VAL A 528 13.67 -20.13 0.11
CA VAL A 528 12.77 -19.07 0.65
C VAL A 528 11.91 -18.46 -0.46
N LEU A 529 12.53 -18.09 -1.59
CA LEU A 529 11.82 -17.52 -2.74
C LEU A 529 10.84 -18.55 -3.36
N GLN A 530 11.22 -19.82 -3.45
CA GLN A 530 10.33 -20.90 -3.87
C GLN A 530 9.11 -21.01 -2.96
N HIS A 531 9.29 -20.99 -1.64
CA HIS A 531 8.21 -21.09 -0.66
C HIS A 531 7.24 -19.91 -0.77
N ILE A 532 7.75 -18.69 -0.89
CA ILE A 532 6.92 -17.49 -1.06
C ILE A 532 6.04 -17.61 -2.32
N GLN A 533 6.58 -18.10 -3.44
CA GLN A 533 5.80 -18.35 -4.66
C GLN A 533 4.77 -19.49 -4.52
N GLN A 534 5.08 -20.55 -3.75
CA GLN A 534 4.10 -21.61 -3.43
C GLN A 534 2.97 -21.10 -2.51
N ILE A 535 3.26 -20.12 -1.65
CA ILE A 535 2.33 -19.53 -0.68
C ILE A 535 1.42 -18.46 -1.32
N LYS A 536 1.94 -17.66 -2.27
CA LYS A 536 1.21 -16.61 -3.01
C LYS A 536 -0.24 -16.96 -3.40
N PRO A 537 -0.53 -18.09 -4.09
CA PRO A 537 -1.91 -18.43 -4.47
C PRO A 537 -2.82 -18.80 -3.28
N ILE A 538 -2.26 -19.20 -2.13
CA ILE A 538 -3.02 -19.46 -0.89
C ILE A 538 -3.43 -18.13 -0.24
N LEU A 539 -2.50 -17.16 -0.20
CA LEU A 539 -2.75 -15.83 0.35
C LEU A 539 -3.78 -15.06 -0.50
N ALA A 540 -3.69 -15.13 -1.83
CA ALA A 540 -4.65 -14.50 -2.73
C ALA A 540 -6.10 -14.97 -2.47
N ARG A 541 -6.31 -16.28 -2.28
CA ARG A 541 -7.64 -16.84 -1.96
C ARG A 541 -8.18 -16.46 -0.57
N ASN A 542 -7.29 -16.08 0.36
CA ASN A 542 -7.64 -15.78 1.76
C ASN A 542 -7.35 -14.33 2.14
N ALA A 543 -7.22 -13.45 1.15
CA ALA A 543 -6.99 -12.02 1.34
C ALA A 543 -8.09 -11.35 2.18
N ASP A 544 -9.30 -11.88 2.18
CA ASP A 544 -10.42 -11.43 3.00
C ASP A 544 -10.13 -11.51 4.50
N VAL A 545 -9.57 -12.63 4.99
CA VAL A 545 -9.26 -12.83 6.42
C VAL A 545 -7.89 -12.32 6.84
N ILE A 546 -6.97 -12.06 5.91
CA ILE A 546 -5.66 -11.46 6.24
C ILE A 546 -5.86 -9.99 6.64
N ALA A 547 -5.41 -9.64 7.85
CA ALA A 547 -5.25 -8.25 8.28
C ALA A 547 -3.94 -7.68 7.74
N PHE A 548 -2.82 -8.26 8.17
CA PHE A 548 -1.44 -7.81 7.95
C PHE A 548 -0.48 -9.01 7.85
N TRP A 549 0.70 -8.82 7.25
CA TRP A 549 1.73 -9.85 7.15
C TRP A 549 3.04 -9.33 7.77
N GLN A 550 3.44 -9.86 8.93
CA GLN A 550 4.77 -9.66 9.49
C GLN A 550 5.77 -10.50 8.68
N ALA A 551 6.80 -9.85 8.11
CA ALA A 551 7.54 -10.37 6.96
C ALA A 551 7.98 -11.84 7.10
N GLY A 552 8.56 -12.24 8.24
CA GLY A 552 8.89 -13.64 8.52
C GLY A 552 10.10 -14.15 7.73
N PHE A 553 10.27 -15.47 7.69
CA PHE A 553 11.28 -16.27 6.97
C PHE A 553 12.74 -16.06 7.35
N VAL A 554 13.18 -14.83 7.64
CA VAL A 554 14.59 -14.49 7.85
C VAL A 554 14.98 -14.71 9.32
N GLY A 555 15.93 -15.61 9.57
CA GLY A 555 16.60 -15.75 10.86
C GLY A 555 15.75 -16.28 12.01
N ALA A 556 16.07 -15.89 13.23
CA ALA A 556 15.43 -16.38 14.45
C ALA A 556 13.95 -15.95 14.52
N TRP A 557 13.03 -16.90 14.74
CA TRP A 557 11.57 -16.70 14.79
C TRP A 557 10.94 -15.99 13.56
N GLY A 558 11.71 -15.78 12.48
CA GLY A 558 11.34 -14.96 11.33
C GLY A 558 11.52 -13.45 11.52
N GLU A 559 12.38 -13.01 12.44
CA GLU A 559 12.49 -11.60 12.86
C GLU A 559 13.61 -10.78 12.20
N TRP A 560 14.22 -11.27 11.12
CA TRP A 560 15.15 -10.51 10.26
C TRP A 560 16.54 -10.22 10.87
N HIS A 561 16.99 -11.10 11.77
CA HIS A 561 18.35 -11.13 12.32
C HIS A 561 18.82 -12.59 12.55
N ASP A 562 20.13 -12.81 12.55
CA ASP A 562 20.79 -14.08 12.86
C ASP A 562 20.36 -15.25 11.95
N SER A 563 20.74 -15.18 10.67
CA SER A 563 20.53 -16.28 9.71
C SER A 563 21.79 -17.09 9.43
N VAL A 564 21.75 -18.40 9.69
CA VAL A 564 22.87 -19.31 9.37
C VAL A 564 23.09 -19.51 7.85
N ASN A 565 22.07 -19.22 7.02
CA ASN A 565 22.19 -19.17 5.56
C ASN A 565 22.38 -17.74 5.01
N GLY A 566 22.59 -16.73 5.88
CA GLY A 566 22.82 -15.34 5.49
C GLY A 566 21.60 -14.66 4.83
N LEU A 567 20.37 -15.11 5.11
CA LEU A 567 19.13 -14.48 4.66
C LEU A 567 18.99 -13.02 5.14
N ASP A 568 19.66 -12.69 6.22
CA ASP A 568 19.71 -11.38 6.88
C ASP A 568 20.76 -10.42 6.29
N SER A 569 21.57 -10.88 5.33
CA SER A 569 22.43 -9.98 4.54
C SER A 569 21.60 -9.04 3.67
N ASP A 570 22.07 -7.78 3.50
CA ASP A 570 21.31 -6.72 2.83
C ASP A 570 20.74 -7.11 1.45
N ALA A 571 21.51 -7.83 0.64
CA ALA A 571 21.08 -8.30 -0.67
C ALA A 571 19.97 -9.36 -0.58
N ASN A 572 20.05 -10.29 0.37
CA ASN A 572 19.00 -11.30 0.58
C ASN A 572 17.76 -10.67 1.21
N LYS A 573 17.92 -9.75 2.18
CA LYS A 573 16.83 -8.97 2.76
C LYS A 573 16.03 -8.20 1.69
N VAL A 574 16.70 -7.50 0.77
CA VAL A 574 16.05 -6.84 -0.38
C VAL A 574 15.31 -7.86 -1.26
N THR A 575 15.99 -8.95 -1.66
CA THR A 575 15.40 -9.96 -2.56
C THR A 575 14.16 -10.64 -1.95
N ILE A 576 14.20 -10.93 -0.64
CA ILE A 576 13.08 -11.53 0.11
C ILE A 576 11.95 -10.53 0.30
N ARG A 577 12.24 -9.26 0.63
CA ARG A 577 11.25 -8.17 0.74
C ARG A 577 10.41 -8.07 -0.53
N ASP A 578 11.05 -8.07 -1.70
CA ASP A 578 10.35 -7.90 -2.98
C ASP A 578 9.50 -9.12 -3.36
N ALA A 579 9.98 -10.33 -3.06
CA ALA A 579 9.16 -11.54 -3.19
C ALA A 579 7.97 -11.56 -2.21
N LEU A 580 8.12 -11.03 -0.99
CA LEU A 580 7.00 -10.89 -0.05
C LEU A 580 5.97 -9.87 -0.53
N LEU A 581 6.42 -8.75 -1.11
CA LEU A 581 5.52 -7.75 -1.73
C LEU A 581 4.77 -8.29 -2.94
N ASP A 582 5.40 -9.16 -3.73
CA ASP A 582 4.78 -9.91 -4.84
C ASP A 582 3.67 -10.87 -4.38
N ALA A 583 3.93 -11.58 -3.28
CA ALA A 583 3.00 -12.55 -2.71
C ALA A 583 1.89 -11.93 -1.85
N LEU A 584 2.07 -10.69 -1.39
CA LEU A 584 1.17 -9.97 -0.50
C LEU A 584 -0.06 -9.46 -1.26
N PRO A 585 -1.28 -9.92 -0.94
CA PRO A 585 -2.49 -9.53 -1.65
C PRO A 585 -2.72 -8.01 -1.71
N GLU A 586 -3.41 -7.58 -2.77
CA GLU A 586 -3.71 -6.17 -3.00
C GLU A 586 -4.46 -5.55 -1.82
N GLY A 587 -4.12 -4.31 -1.47
CA GLY A 587 -4.69 -3.63 -0.32
C GLY A 587 -4.39 -4.30 1.04
N ARG A 588 -3.37 -5.16 1.13
CA ARG A 588 -2.76 -5.62 2.39
C ARG A 588 -1.33 -5.10 2.54
N PHE A 589 -0.83 -5.13 3.77
CA PHE A 589 0.42 -4.51 4.18
C PHE A 589 1.41 -5.54 4.72
N LEU A 590 2.67 -5.39 4.33
CA LEU A 590 3.82 -6.06 4.96
C LEU A 590 4.21 -5.29 6.24
N GLN A 591 4.83 -5.94 7.21
CA GLN A 591 5.37 -5.29 8.41
C GLN A 591 6.78 -5.81 8.71
N MET A 592 7.73 -4.88 8.86
CA MET A 592 9.15 -5.18 9.12
C MET A 592 9.49 -5.07 10.61
N ARG A 593 10.48 -5.86 11.08
CA ARG A 593 11.00 -5.81 12.45
C ARG A 593 11.84 -4.56 12.74
N TYR A 594 12.62 -4.10 11.74
CA TYR A 594 13.64 -3.06 11.92
C TYR A 594 13.36 -1.81 11.08
N PRO A 595 13.16 -0.64 11.70
CA PRO A 595 13.07 0.64 11.00
C PRO A 595 14.31 1.02 10.19
N ASP A 596 15.50 0.54 10.56
CA ASP A 596 16.72 0.88 9.80
C ASP A 596 16.76 0.23 8.42
N ASP A 597 16.44 -1.06 8.31
CA ASP A 597 16.27 -1.74 7.01
C ASP A 597 15.31 -0.95 6.11
N MET A 598 14.16 -0.52 6.66
CA MET A 598 13.20 0.31 5.93
C MET A 598 13.77 1.66 5.51
N ARG A 599 14.51 2.36 6.38
CA ARG A 599 15.14 3.65 6.05
C ARG A 599 16.25 3.49 5.00
N ARG A 600 16.99 2.38 5.02
CA ARG A 600 18.03 2.09 4.02
C ARG A 600 17.45 1.82 2.63
N TRP A 601 16.23 1.27 2.54
CA TRP A 601 15.51 1.08 1.28
C TRP A 601 14.70 2.30 0.84
N TYR A 602 14.11 3.02 1.79
CA TYR A 602 13.24 4.17 1.58
C TYR A 602 13.67 5.31 2.51
N PRO A 603 14.68 6.13 2.12
CA PRO A 603 15.25 7.17 3.00
C PRO A 603 14.29 8.29 3.43
N SER A 604 13.08 8.34 2.86
CA SER A 604 11.99 9.21 3.28
C SER A 604 10.71 8.38 3.40
N PRO A 605 9.95 8.51 4.50
CA PRO A 605 8.73 7.75 4.69
C PRO A 605 7.62 8.26 3.76
N PRO A 606 6.65 7.40 3.36
CA PRO A 606 5.50 7.80 2.56
C PRO A 606 4.65 8.88 3.26
N THR A 607 4.02 9.73 2.45
CA THR A 607 3.15 10.83 2.87
C THR A 607 1.68 10.47 2.77
N GLU A 608 0.77 11.38 3.17
CA GLU A 608 -0.68 11.17 3.01
C GLU A 608 -1.08 10.92 1.53
N ALA A 609 -0.36 11.53 0.58
CA ALA A 609 -0.60 11.33 -0.86
C ALA A 609 -0.20 9.91 -1.33
N ASP A 610 0.80 9.30 -0.69
CA ASP A 610 1.26 7.94 -0.97
C ASP A 610 0.34 6.86 -0.35
N THR A 611 -0.60 7.23 0.52
CA THR A 611 -1.44 6.26 1.26
C THR A 611 -2.25 5.38 0.30
N PHE A 612 -2.17 4.06 0.54
CA PHE A 612 -2.79 3.01 -0.30
C PHE A 612 -2.20 2.84 -1.71
N THR A 613 -1.12 3.56 -2.05
CA THR A 613 -0.30 3.28 -3.24
C THR A 613 0.73 2.18 -2.96
N THR A 614 1.51 1.76 -3.98
CA THR A 614 2.65 0.84 -3.80
C THR A 614 3.71 1.38 -2.82
N ARG A 615 3.86 2.69 -2.67
CA ARG A 615 4.84 3.32 -1.76
C ARG A 615 4.46 3.21 -0.28
N ALA A 616 3.20 2.90 0.02
CA ALA A 616 2.70 2.70 1.39
C ALA A 616 2.30 1.24 1.69
N ARG A 617 2.96 0.24 1.07
CA ARG A 617 2.68 -1.19 1.29
C ARG A 617 3.36 -1.80 2.52
N ILE A 618 4.36 -1.13 3.11
CA ILE A 618 5.18 -1.67 4.21
C ILE A 618 5.01 -0.79 5.45
N GLY A 619 4.59 -1.38 6.57
CA GLY A 619 4.62 -0.76 7.90
C GLY A 619 5.65 -1.42 8.84
N ILE A 620 5.51 -1.19 10.14
CA ILE A 620 6.42 -1.70 11.18
C ILE A 620 5.70 -2.64 12.15
N TYR A 621 6.44 -3.65 12.61
CA TYR A 621 6.13 -4.36 13.85
C TYR A 621 7.22 -4.11 14.88
N ASN A 622 6.89 -3.36 15.94
CA ASN A 622 7.78 -3.10 17.06
C ASN A 622 7.60 -4.19 18.12
N ASP A 623 8.36 -5.27 17.96
CA ASP A 623 8.56 -6.24 19.04
C ASP A 623 9.40 -5.58 20.16
N CYS A 624 8.94 -5.77 21.39
CA CYS A 624 9.39 -5.08 22.61
C CYS A 624 9.20 -3.55 22.66
N PHE A 625 8.11 -3.04 22.09
CA PHE A 625 7.66 -1.65 22.27
C PHE A 625 7.60 -1.27 23.77
N LEU A 626 8.03 -0.05 24.10
CA LEU A 626 8.15 0.51 25.46
C LEU A 626 9.10 -0.23 26.43
N ALA A 627 9.68 -1.38 26.08
CA ALA A 627 10.37 -2.26 27.04
C ALA A 627 11.65 -1.64 27.66
N ASN A 628 12.37 -0.82 26.91
CA ASN A 628 13.44 0.05 27.41
C ASN A 628 13.63 1.24 26.46
N ASN A 629 14.61 2.12 26.71
CA ASN A 629 14.85 3.31 25.89
C ASN A 629 15.09 3.01 24.38
N GLY A 630 15.55 1.82 24.01
CA GLY A 630 15.75 1.38 22.62
C GLY A 630 14.65 0.46 22.08
N ASP A 631 13.58 0.20 22.82
CA ASP A 631 12.56 -0.82 22.53
C ASP A 631 13.22 -2.15 22.10
N ALA A 632 14.09 -2.68 22.97
CA ALA A 632 14.94 -3.89 22.80
C ALA A 632 15.91 -3.90 21.60
N GLY A 633 16.23 -2.73 21.02
CA GLY A 633 17.12 -2.63 19.86
C GLY A 633 16.39 -2.36 18.54
N THR A 634 15.06 -2.16 18.59
CA THR A 634 14.30 -1.55 17.48
C THR A 634 14.83 -0.13 17.18
N TYR A 635 15.37 0.56 18.19
CA TYR A 635 16.00 1.87 18.12
C TYR A 635 17.27 1.92 18.99
N GLY A 636 18.20 2.81 18.66
CA GLY A 636 19.38 3.10 19.49
C GLY A 636 19.10 3.90 20.77
N GLY A 637 17.88 4.39 20.97
CA GLY A 637 17.48 5.14 22.17
C GLY A 637 16.23 6.01 21.95
N LEU A 638 15.88 6.86 22.93
CA LEU A 638 14.74 7.79 22.82
C LEU A 638 14.97 8.90 21.78
N ASN A 639 16.23 9.28 21.54
CA ASN A 639 16.61 10.37 20.63
C ASN A 639 17.02 9.86 19.22
N ASP A 640 16.73 8.60 18.89
CA ASP A 640 17.06 8.02 17.59
C ASP A 640 16.16 8.59 16.48
N PRO A 641 16.72 9.17 15.40
CA PRO A 641 15.95 9.63 14.23
C PRO A 641 15.03 8.57 13.60
N LEU A 642 15.31 7.27 13.79
CA LEU A 642 14.42 6.19 13.38
C LEU A 642 13.04 6.23 14.07
N ARG A 643 12.94 6.80 15.27
CA ARG A 643 11.65 6.99 15.95
C ARG A 643 10.75 7.95 15.18
N GLU A 644 11.28 9.10 14.75
CA GLU A 644 10.51 10.06 13.96
C GLU A 644 10.21 9.55 12.54
N TYR A 645 11.14 8.82 11.91
CA TYR A 645 10.86 8.09 10.66
C TYR A 645 9.66 7.15 10.83
N THR A 646 9.62 6.38 11.93
CA THR A 646 8.56 5.41 12.19
C THR A 646 7.22 6.08 12.55
N LYS A 647 7.23 7.19 13.32
CA LYS A 647 6.02 8.00 13.62
C LYS A 647 5.45 8.73 12.40
N ALA A 648 6.26 8.99 11.38
CA ALA A 648 5.79 9.50 10.09
C ALA A 648 5.18 8.36 9.26
N LEU A 649 5.93 7.27 9.08
CA LEU A 649 5.52 6.05 8.36
C LEU A 649 4.20 5.46 8.89
N SER A 650 4.02 5.39 10.21
CA SER A 650 2.85 4.76 10.84
C SER A 650 1.56 5.56 10.72
N ARG A 651 1.63 6.83 10.29
CA ARG A 651 0.43 7.62 9.98
C ARG A 651 -0.28 7.08 8.74
N VAL A 652 0.44 6.43 7.83
CA VAL A 652 -0.05 5.98 6.51
C VAL A 652 0.12 4.47 6.27
N THR A 653 0.79 3.76 7.18
CA THR A 653 0.97 2.29 7.17
C THR A 653 0.77 1.71 8.59
N PRO A 654 0.42 0.42 8.75
CA PRO A 654 0.08 -0.13 10.06
C PRO A 654 1.32 -0.31 10.96
N PHE A 655 1.21 0.18 12.20
CA PHE A 655 2.16 -0.06 13.29
C PHE A 655 1.56 -1.06 14.28
N GLY A 656 2.07 -2.28 14.26
CA GLY A 656 1.77 -3.29 15.28
C GLY A 656 2.88 -3.35 16.32
N ALA A 657 2.59 -3.90 17.49
CA ALA A 657 3.62 -4.11 18.52
C ALA A 657 3.36 -5.33 19.42
N GLU A 658 4.40 -5.75 20.15
CA GLU A 658 4.29 -6.49 21.41
C GLU A 658 5.16 -5.89 22.50
N THR A 659 4.89 -6.23 23.76
CA THR A 659 5.62 -5.73 24.94
C THR A 659 6.38 -6.88 25.59
N CYS A 660 7.62 -6.64 26.01
CA CYS A 660 8.55 -7.65 26.52
C CYS A 660 9.09 -7.30 27.91
N ASP A 661 9.63 -8.32 28.60
CA ASP A 661 10.63 -8.12 29.64
C ASP A 661 12.02 -8.08 29.00
N VAL A 662 12.80 -7.04 29.33
CA VAL A 662 14.23 -6.93 28.93
C VAL A 662 15.13 -6.60 30.14
N GLY A 663 14.56 -6.64 31.35
CA GLY A 663 15.22 -6.21 32.57
C GLY A 663 15.50 -4.71 32.68
N GLY A 664 15.91 -4.28 33.88
CA GLY A 664 16.24 -2.89 34.18
C GLY A 664 15.04 -2.00 34.51
N ASN A 665 15.33 -0.73 34.83
CA ASN A 665 14.33 0.25 35.31
C ASN A 665 13.88 1.24 34.23
N GLU A 666 14.12 0.96 32.95
CA GLU A 666 13.87 1.87 31.82
C GLU A 666 12.56 1.59 31.05
N ALA A 667 11.78 0.59 31.48
CA ALA A 667 10.52 0.22 30.84
C ALA A 667 9.46 1.32 31.03
N ARG A 668 8.95 1.87 29.93
CA ARG A 668 8.00 3.01 29.90
C ARG A 668 6.57 2.55 30.15
N MET A 669 6.35 1.97 31.33
CA MET A 669 5.13 1.25 31.70
C MET A 669 3.97 2.13 32.21
N ASP A 670 4.20 3.42 32.50
CA ASP A 670 3.19 4.28 33.12
C ASP A 670 2.14 4.79 32.12
N CYS A 671 0.98 5.17 32.64
CA CYS A 671 -0.14 5.64 31.81
C CYS A 671 0.22 6.82 30.88
N PRO A 672 0.99 7.84 31.30
CA PRO A 672 1.40 8.94 30.41
C PRO A 672 2.31 8.49 29.25
N ASP A 673 2.96 7.32 29.35
CA ASP A 673 3.82 6.81 28.28
C ASP A 673 3.00 6.11 27.20
N ILE A 674 2.15 5.14 27.56
CA ILE A 674 1.30 4.45 26.59
C ILE A 674 0.27 5.39 25.93
N LEU A 675 -0.31 6.33 26.68
CA LEU A 675 -1.29 7.30 26.13
C LEU A 675 -0.63 8.35 25.21
N ARG A 676 0.69 8.58 25.37
CA ARG A 676 1.52 9.42 24.49
C ARG A 676 1.99 8.63 23.27
N GLU A 677 2.82 7.61 23.48
CA GLU A 677 3.50 6.88 22.40
C GLU A 677 2.52 6.03 21.59
N GLY A 678 1.47 5.47 22.19
CA GLY A 678 0.39 4.82 21.44
C GLY A 678 -0.27 5.75 20.41
N ARG A 679 -0.37 7.05 20.72
CA ARG A 679 -0.84 8.09 19.81
C ARG A 679 0.22 8.56 18.82
N GLU A 680 1.46 8.79 19.28
CA GLU A 680 2.56 9.26 18.41
C GLU A 680 2.93 8.25 17.31
N TYR A 681 2.95 6.95 17.64
CA TYR A 681 3.20 5.87 16.68
C TYR A 681 1.92 5.38 15.98
N ALA A 682 0.76 5.99 16.20
CA ALA A 682 -0.52 5.57 15.60
C ALA A 682 -0.80 4.06 15.77
N LEU A 683 -0.57 3.55 16.99
CA LEU A 683 -0.55 2.13 17.34
C LEU A 683 -1.85 1.44 16.89
N THR A 684 -1.71 0.52 15.93
CA THR A 684 -2.82 -0.11 15.21
C THR A 684 -3.36 -1.33 15.97
N TYR A 685 -2.44 -2.15 16.48
CA TYR A 685 -2.74 -3.34 17.29
C TYR A 685 -1.59 -3.66 18.27
N LEU A 686 -1.89 -4.39 19.35
CA LEU A 686 -0.93 -4.75 20.40
C LEU A 686 -1.14 -6.19 20.90
N ASN A 687 -0.07 -6.95 21.15
CA ASN A 687 -0.17 -8.29 21.73
C ASN A 687 -0.70 -8.24 23.17
N PHE A 688 -1.69 -9.08 23.50
CA PHE A 688 -2.27 -9.18 24.84
C PHE A 688 -1.48 -10.08 25.81
N TYR A 689 -0.68 -11.02 25.30
CA TYR A 689 -0.13 -12.13 26.08
C TYR A 689 1.34 -11.98 26.47
N PHE A 690 2.21 -11.49 25.57
CA PHE A 690 3.66 -11.71 25.64
C PHE A 690 4.31 -11.29 26.97
N TRP A 691 4.20 -10.02 27.39
CA TRP A 691 4.55 -9.59 28.75
C TRP A 691 3.43 -8.78 29.42
N LYS A 692 2.55 -9.53 30.09
CA LYS A 692 1.31 -9.05 30.72
C LYS A 692 1.49 -7.97 31.81
N ASN A 693 2.71 -7.73 32.29
CA ASN A 693 2.99 -6.73 33.34
C ASN A 693 2.69 -5.28 32.91
N PHE A 694 2.86 -4.91 31.62
CA PHE A 694 2.36 -3.62 31.13
C PHE A 694 0.85 -3.51 31.32
N ILE A 695 0.11 -4.50 30.81
CA ILE A 695 -1.36 -4.56 30.82
C ILE A 695 -1.92 -4.55 32.24
N ASP A 696 -1.35 -5.34 33.14
CA ASP A 696 -1.78 -5.39 34.54
C ASP A 696 -1.35 -4.14 35.32
N GLY A 697 -0.22 -3.52 34.96
CA GLY A 697 0.19 -2.20 35.45
C GLY A 697 -0.73 -1.07 34.97
N TRP A 698 -1.21 -1.10 33.73
CA TRP A 698 -2.21 -0.14 33.22
C TRP A 698 -3.58 -0.34 33.87
N LYS A 699 -3.94 -1.59 34.24
CA LYS A 699 -5.14 -1.89 35.04
C LYS A 699 -5.01 -1.37 36.46
N ALA A 700 -3.89 -1.65 37.14
CA ALA A 700 -3.61 -1.16 38.49
C ALA A 700 -3.55 0.38 38.58
N ARG A 701 -3.11 1.05 37.50
CA ARG A 701 -3.09 2.52 37.37
C ARG A 701 -4.35 3.12 36.73
N GLY A 702 -5.36 2.32 36.40
CA GLY A 702 -6.68 2.77 35.95
C GLY A 702 -6.80 3.27 34.51
N CYS A 703 -5.75 3.16 33.68
CA CYS A 703 -5.77 3.65 32.29
C CYS A 703 -6.00 2.56 31.22
N TYR A 704 -6.00 1.28 31.59
CA TYR A 704 -6.18 0.16 30.65
C TYR A 704 -7.40 0.33 29.72
N ASP A 705 -8.55 0.76 30.26
CA ASP A 705 -9.77 0.94 29.48
C ASP A 705 -9.62 2.04 28.41
N GLU A 706 -8.84 3.09 28.68
CA GLU A 706 -8.53 4.13 27.68
C GLU A 706 -7.63 3.56 26.59
N VAL A 707 -6.53 2.91 26.98
CA VAL A 707 -5.60 2.23 26.05
C VAL A 707 -6.34 1.25 25.14
N SER A 708 -7.15 0.34 25.71
CA SER A 708 -7.88 -0.69 24.96
C SER A 708 -8.86 -0.10 23.94
N ARG A 709 -9.55 1.00 24.29
CA ARG A 709 -10.46 1.71 23.37
C ARG A 709 -9.72 2.54 22.32
N SER A 710 -8.52 3.03 22.60
CA SER A 710 -7.80 3.95 21.71
C SER A 710 -6.85 3.27 20.71
N ILE A 711 -6.37 2.05 20.95
CA ILE A 711 -5.55 1.31 19.96
C ILE A 711 -6.33 1.15 18.63
N GLY A 712 -5.70 1.44 17.50
CA GLY A 712 -6.31 1.40 16.18
C GLY A 712 -7.29 2.55 15.94
N TYR A 713 -8.28 2.33 15.07
CA TYR A 713 -9.36 3.27 14.80
C TYR A 713 -10.50 3.11 15.83
N ARG A 714 -11.27 4.18 16.08
CA ARG A 714 -12.54 4.12 16.83
C ARG A 714 -13.54 5.12 16.26
N PHE A 715 -14.25 4.73 15.21
CA PHE A 715 -15.25 5.59 14.57
C PHE A 715 -16.48 5.79 15.46
N ARG A 716 -16.95 7.03 15.56
CA ARG A 716 -18.16 7.43 16.29
C ARG A 716 -18.92 8.45 15.45
N LEU A 717 -20.21 8.22 15.21
CA LEU A 717 -21.09 9.22 14.61
C LEU A 717 -21.29 10.38 15.58
N THR A 718 -21.38 11.60 15.08
CA THR A 718 -21.66 12.81 15.89
C THR A 718 -22.96 13.49 15.48
N ALA A 719 -23.26 13.53 14.18
CA ALA A 719 -24.51 14.01 13.61
C ALA A 719 -24.91 13.23 12.35
N ALA A 720 -26.19 13.26 12.00
CA ALA A 720 -26.71 12.81 10.70
C ALA A 720 -27.92 13.67 10.28
N THR A 721 -28.06 13.95 8.99
CA THR A 721 -29.12 14.81 8.42
C THR A 721 -29.57 14.34 7.05
N HIS A 722 -30.87 14.33 6.78
CA HIS A 722 -31.47 14.05 5.46
C HIS A 722 -32.87 14.70 5.33
N PRO A 723 -33.44 14.85 4.12
CA PRO A 723 -34.85 15.26 3.92
C PRO A 723 -35.87 14.32 4.61
N ALA A 724 -37.01 14.86 5.06
CA ALA A 724 -38.07 14.09 5.73
C ALA A 724 -38.74 13.01 4.84
N SER A 725 -38.82 13.24 3.54
CA SER A 725 -39.28 12.29 2.54
C SER A 725 -38.42 12.33 1.28
N ALA A 726 -38.68 11.38 0.37
CA ALA A 726 -38.11 11.36 -0.96
C ALA A 726 -39.07 10.65 -1.93
N ALA A 727 -39.00 11.01 -3.22
CA ALA A 727 -39.73 10.31 -4.27
C ALA A 727 -39.06 8.97 -4.59
N ARG A 728 -39.84 7.93 -4.84
CA ARG A 728 -39.30 6.66 -5.33
C ARG A 728 -38.74 6.85 -6.75
N GLY A 729 -37.55 6.31 -7.01
CA GLY A 729 -36.78 6.57 -8.22
C GLY A 729 -35.82 7.77 -8.11
N SER A 730 -35.75 8.47 -6.97
CA SER A 730 -34.77 9.54 -6.75
C SER A 730 -33.58 9.11 -5.89
N VAL A 731 -32.63 10.02 -5.67
CA VAL A 731 -31.54 9.88 -4.69
C VAL A 731 -31.88 10.69 -3.44
N LEU A 732 -31.88 10.05 -2.28
CA LEU A 732 -31.95 10.71 -0.97
C LEU A 732 -30.54 11.17 -0.55
N PRO A 733 -30.30 12.47 -0.36
CA PRO A 733 -29.03 12.96 0.17
C PRO A 733 -29.00 12.80 1.70
N LEU A 734 -28.43 11.70 2.19
CA LEU A 734 -28.02 11.59 3.59
C LEU A 734 -26.64 12.24 3.77
N GLN A 735 -26.43 12.91 4.90
CA GLN A 735 -25.11 13.30 5.39
C GLN A 735 -24.90 12.71 6.79
N VAL A 736 -23.68 12.26 7.08
CA VAL A 736 -23.25 11.83 8.41
C VAL A 736 -21.93 12.49 8.78
N THR A 737 -21.75 12.87 10.04
CA THR A 737 -20.47 13.34 10.56
C THR A 737 -19.87 12.25 11.44
N VAL A 738 -18.62 11.87 11.16
CA VAL A 738 -17.89 10.78 11.82
C VAL A 738 -16.63 11.32 12.47
N SER A 739 -16.46 11.10 13.77
CA SER A 739 -15.21 11.26 14.51
C SER A 739 -14.42 9.95 14.50
N ASN A 740 -13.10 10.00 14.41
CA ASN A 740 -12.24 8.85 14.76
C ASN A 740 -11.53 9.15 16.08
N ASP A 741 -12.00 8.55 17.17
CA ASP A 741 -11.50 8.77 18.53
C ASP A 741 -10.26 7.91 18.86
N GLY A 742 -9.82 7.06 17.94
CA GLY A 742 -8.67 6.17 18.09
C GLY A 742 -7.33 6.87 17.88
N TRP A 743 -6.25 6.09 17.94
CA TRP A 743 -4.88 6.52 17.65
C TRP A 743 -4.48 6.33 16.19
N SER A 744 -5.16 5.43 15.46
CA SER A 744 -4.81 5.08 14.08
C SER A 744 -5.97 5.24 13.10
N ARG A 745 -5.66 5.16 11.80
CA ARG A 745 -6.66 5.02 10.74
C ARG A 745 -7.12 3.56 10.62
N LEU A 746 -8.14 3.33 9.81
CA LEU A 746 -8.44 2.02 9.25
C LEU A 746 -7.54 1.79 8.01
N PHE A 747 -7.00 0.58 7.85
CA PHE A 747 -6.05 0.26 6.77
C PHE A 747 -6.64 -0.58 5.63
N ASN A 748 -7.40 -1.62 5.96
CA ASN A 748 -8.06 -2.46 4.96
C ASN A 748 -9.42 -1.86 4.57
N PRO A 749 -9.89 -2.03 3.32
CA PRO A 749 -11.10 -1.36 2.82
C PRO A 749 -12.36 -1.79 3.57
N ARG A 750 -13.37 -0.91 3.56
CA ARG A 750 -14.73 -1.16 4.06
C ARG A 750 -15.75 -0.49 3.17
N THR A 751 -16.83 -1.21 2.85
CA THR A 751 -17.95 -0.68 2.09
C THR A 751 -18.85 0.10 3.03
N VAL A 752 -19.19 1.34 2.69
CA VAL A 752 -20.26 2.07 3.40
C VAL A 752 -21.60 1.64 2.82
N ARG A 753 -22.54 1.22 3.67
CA ARG A 753 -23.90 0.88 3.27
C ARG A 753 -24.91 1.74 4.02
N VAL A 754 -25.93 2.23 3.32
CA VAL A 754 -27.11 2.83 3.93
C VAL A 754 -28.31 1.93 3.65
N VAL A 755 -28.98 1.52 4.72
CA VAL A 755 -30.14 0.63 4.64
C VAL A 755 -31.36 1.39 5.15
N LEU A 756 -32.35 1.56 4.29
CA LEU A 756 -33.68 2.01 4.67
C LEU A 756 -34.52 0.77 4.97
N ARG A 757 -35.15 0.69 6.15
CA ARG A 757 -36.04 -0.43 6.52
C ARG A 757 -37.48 0.05 6.70
N HIS A 758 -38.39 -0.40 5.84
CA HIS A 758 -39.82 -0.04 5.92
C HIS A 758 -40.40 -0.50 7.26
N THR A 759 -41.00 0.42 8.02
CA THR A 759 -41.41 0.16 9.42
C THR A 759 -42.52 -0.89 9.55
N THR A 760 -43.48 -0.94 8.61
CA THR A 760 -44.56 -1.94 8.59
C THR A 760 -44.19 -3.28 7.93
N THR A 761 -43.60 -3.27 6.73
CA THR A 761 -43.38 -4.50 5.92
C THR A 761 -42.01 -5.15 6.13
N GLY A 762 -41.06 -4.44 6.75
CA GLY A 762 -39.67 -4.88 6.87
C GLY A 762 -38.87 -4.82 5.56
N GLN A 763 -39.43 -4.35 4.44
CA GLN A 763 -38.71 -4.24 3.17
C GLN A 763 -37.44 -3.39 3.34
N LEU A 764 -36.31 -3.91 2.87
CA LEU A 764 -35.04 -3.20 2.84
C LEU A 764 -34.82 -2.55 1.47
N VAL A 765 -34.39 -1.28 1.48
CA VAL A 765 -33.65 -0.66 0.38
C VAL A 765 -32.22 -0.50 0.88
N ASP A 766 -31.30 -1.28 0.35
CA ASP A 766 -29.91 -1.37 0.81
C ASP A 766 -28.97 -0.87 -0.29
N THR A 767 -28.39 0.31 -0.07
CA THR A 767 -27.46 0.97 -1.00
C THR A 767 -26.03 0.87 -0.49
N ALA A 768 -25.14 0.25 -1.27
CA ALA A 768 -23.71 0.45 -1.11
C ALA A 768 -23.31 1.81 -1.70
N VAL A 769 -22.62 2.65 -0.94
CA VAL A 769 -22.26 4.01 -1.33
C VAL A 769 -20.86 4.03 -1.93
N SER A 770 -20.76 4.41 -3.20
CA SER A 770 -19.50 4.60 -3.91
C SER A 770 -18.84 5.95 -3.58
N GLY A 771 -17.54 6.09 -3.88
CA GLY A 771 -16.78 7.34 -3.66
C GLY A 771 -16.43 7.67 -2.21
N VAL A 772 -16.84 6.85 -1.24
CA VAL A 772 -16.57 7.05 0.19
C VAL A 772 -15.61 5.98 0.73
N ASP A 773 -14.48 6.42 1.28
CA ASP A 773 -13.45 5.54 1.84
C ASP A 773 -13.28 5.77 3.36
N PRO A 774 -13.81 4.89 4.24
CA PRO A 774 -13.64 4.98 5.68
C PRO A 774 -12.18 5.00 6.16
N ARG A 775 -11.22 4.54 5.34
CA ARG A 775 -9.79 4.59 5.66
C ARG A 775 -9.22 6.02 5.71
N ARG A 776 -9.95 7.00 5.16
CA ARG A 776 -9.62 8.43 5.20
C ARG A 776 -10.25 9.18 6.39
N TRP A 777 -10.96 8.50 7.30
CA TRP A 777 -11.47 9.10 8.54
C TRP A 777 -10.37 9.15 9.61
N LEU A 778 -9.55 10.19 9.56
CA LEU A 778 -8.28 10.27 10.30
C LEU A 778 -8.45 10.43 11.82
N PRO A 779 -7.59 9.80 12.65
CA PRO A 779 -7.67 9.88 14.11
C PRO A 779 -7.56 11.33 14.63
N GLY A 780 -8.38 11.67 15.62
CA GLY A 780 -8.48 13.02 16.19
C GLY A 780 -9.22 14.04 15.32
N SER A 781 -9.76 13.64 14.16
CA SER A 781 -10.55 14.50 13.27
C SER A 781 -12.04 14.12 13.25
N SER A 782 -12.88 15.04 12.79
CA SER A 782 -14.28 14.76 12.43
C SER A 782 -14.53 15.11 10.96
N THR A 783 -15.05 14.15 10.20
CA THR A 783 -15.33 14.27 8.77
C THR A 783 -16.83 14.24 8.52
N THR A 784 -17.38 15.21 7.81
CA THR A 784 -18.76 15.12 7.27
C THR A 784 -18.73 14.48 5.90
N VAL A 785 -19.55 13.45 5.72
CA VAL A 785 -19.58 12.57 4.55
C VAL A 785 -20.98 12.62 3.93
N ALA A 786 -21.05 12.87 2.62
CA ALA A 786 -22.27 12.71 1.85
C ALA A 786 -22.47 11.24 1.48
N LEU A 787 -23.67 10.71 1.75
CA LEU A 787 -24.08 9.34 1.48
C LEU A 787 -25.33 9.37 0.58
N PRO A 788 -25.19 9.49 -0.75
CA PRO A 788 -26.31 9.39 -1.67
C PRO A 788 -26.95 8.00 -1.60
N VAL A 789 -28.23 7.93 -1.29
CA VAL A 789 -29.01 6.67 -1.21
C VAL A 789 -29.93 6.59 -2.43
N ALA A 790 -29.68 5.66 -3.35
CA ALA A 790 -30.53 5.46 -4.51
C ALA A 790 -31.82 4.72 -4.11
N ILE A 791 -32.98 5.34 -4.32
CA ILE A 791 -34.28 4.76 -3.97
C ILE A 791 -34.90 4.11 -5.21
N PRO A 792 -35.11 2.79 -5.24
CA PRO A 792 -35.75 2.12 -6.36
C PRO A 792 -37.20 2.58 -6.55
N ALA A 793 -37.64 2.77 -7.80
CA ALA A 793 -39.02 3.16 -8.13
C ALA A 793 -40.07 2.17 -7.58
N GLN A 794 -39.69 0.89 -7.49
CA GLN A 794 -40.48 -0.22 -6.95
C GLN A 794 -40.39 -0.40 -5.42
N ALA A 795 -39.79 0.55 -4.68
CA ALA A 795 -39.90 0.56 -3.23
C ALA A 795 -41.38 0.72 -2.78
N THR A 796 -41.71 0.21 -1.60
CA THR A 796 -43.06 0.35 -1.03
C THR A 796 -43.27 1.79 -0.55
N PRO A 797 -44.37 2.48 -0.91
CA PRO A 797 -44.67 3.79 -0.33
C PRO A 797 -44.92 3.68 1.17
N GLY A 798 -44.30 4.54 1.97
CA GLY A 798 -44.39 4.48 3.43
C GLY A 798 -43.14 4.96 4.16
N THR A 799 -43.11 4.80 5.48
CA THR A 799 -42.00 5.29 6.32
C THR A 799 -40.95 4.21 6.54
N TYR A 800 -39.67 4.60 6.45
CA TYR A 800 -38.50 3.76 6.63
C TYR A 800 -37.64 4.28 7.79
N ASP A 801 -37.18 3.39 8.67
CA ASP A 801 -36.05 3.68 9.58
C ASP A 801 -34.75 3.76 8.75
N VAL A 802 -33.85 4.70 9.08
CA VAL A 802 -32.53 4.83 8.43
C VAL A 802 -31.45 4.14 9.25
N LEU A 803 -30.65 3.28 8.62
CA LEU A 803 -29.54 2.56 9.22
C LEU A 803 -28.23 2.75 8.42
N LEU A 804 -27.10 2.73 9.12
CA LEU A 804 -25.75 2.75 8.54
C LEU A 804 -25.05 1.43 8.81
N GLY A 805 -24.39 0.86 7.79
CA GLY A 805 -23.54 -0.33 7.88
C GLY A 805 -22.12 -0.04 7.42
N LEU A 806 -21.16 -0.69 8.07
CA LEU A 806 -19.74 -0.70 7.68
C LEU A 806 -19.21 -2.15 7.59
N PRO A 807 -19.83 -3.02 6.77
CA PRO A 807 -19.36 -4.40 6.59
C PRO A 807 -17.98 -4.47 5.95
N ASP A 808 -17.35 -5.65 6.04
CA ASP A 808 -16.14 -5.94 5.30
C ASP A 808 -16.32 -5.70 3.79
N ALA A 809 -15.25 -5.30 3.12
CA ALA A 809 -15.27 -5.11 1.66
C ALA A 809 -15.27 -6.46 0.91
N ALA A 810 -14.77 -7.53 1.53
CA ALA A 810 -14.82 -8.87 0.95
C ALA A 810 -16.23 -9.46 1.02
N THR A 811 -16.79 -9.84 -0.13
CA THR A 811 -18.14 -10.42 -0.24
C THR A 811 -18.34 -11.71 0.55
N THR A 812 -17.25 -12.45 0.82
CA THR A 812 -17.21 -13.64 1.70
C THR A 812 -17.46 -13.33 3.17
N LEU A 813 -17.22 -12.08 3.61
CA LEU A 813 -17.33 -11.63 5.00
C LEU A 813 -18.41 -10.56 5.21
N ALA A 814 -18.85 -9.88 4.15
CA ALA A 814 -19.72 -8.70 4.19
C ALA A 814 -21.10 -8.93 4.84
N SER A 815 -21.57 -10.18 4.93
CA SER A 815 -22.83 -10.57 5.59
C SER A 815 -22.66 -11.03 7.04
N ASP A 816 -21.43 -11.17 7.53
CA ASP A 816 -21.14 -11.57 8.91
C ASP A 816 -20.81 -10.34 9.76
N ALA A 817 -21.75 -10.01 10.65
CA ALA A 817 -21.67 -8.84 11.55
C ALA A 817 -20.42 -8.82 12.45
N ARG A 818 -19.69 -9.93 12.60
CA ARG A 818 -18.40 -9.99 13.32
C ARG A 818 -17.26 -9.26 12.60
N TYR A 819 -17.38 -9.05 11.29
CA TYR A 819 -16.43 -8.28 10.46
C TYR A 819 -16.94 -6.87 10.09
N ALA A 820 -18.17 -6.53 10.48
CA ALA A 820 -18.67 -5.17 10.37
C ALA A 820 -18.06 -4.27 11.46
N ILE A 821 -17.88 -2.98 11.16
CA ILE A 821 -17.43 -2.00 12.15
C ILE A 821 -18.65 -1.50 12.94
N ARG A 822 -18.70 -1.83 14.24
CA ARG A 822 -19.59 -1.17 15.19
C ARG A 822 -19.08 0.24 15.47
N PRO A 823 -19.89 1.31 15.29
CA PRO A 823 -19.52 2.66 15.70
C PRO A 823 -19.60 2.79 17.22
N ALA A 824 -18.71 3.60 17.81
CA ALA A 824 -18.59 3.84 19.24
C ALA A 824 -19.64 4.82 19.79
N ASN A 825 -20.90 4.60 19.41
CA ASN A 825 -22.06 5.33 19.89
C ASN A 825 -22.76 4.57 21.02
N ALA A 826 -23.40 5.32 21.91
CA ALA A 826 -24.30 4.75 22.91
C ALA A 826 -25.65 4.41 22.27
N ASP A 827 -26.22 3.27 22.63
CA ASP A 827 -27.60 2.94 22.30
C ASP A 827 -28.55 3.88 23.08
N ASP A 828 -29.51 4.46 22.38
CA ASP A 828 -30.54 5.36 22.92
C ASP A 828 -31.93 4.89 22.47
N PRO A 829 -32.61 4.04 23.26
CA PRO A 829 -33.95 3.56 22.95
C PRO A 829 -34.99 4.69 22.83
N SER A 830 -34.80 5.83 23.49
CA SER A 830 -35.75 6.96 23.43
C SER A 830 -35.74 7.66 22.08
N ARG A 831 -34.61 7.57 21.35
CA ARG A 831 -34.42 8.10 19.99
C ARG A 831 -34.26 6.99 18.93
N ASN A 832 -34.60 5.74 19.25
CA ASN A 832 -34.43 4.56 18.38
C ASN A 832 -33.01 4.39 17.79
N GLN A 833 -31.97 4.82 18.52
CA GLN A 833 -30.57 4.61 18.12
C GLN A 833 -30.05 3.34 18.78
N ALA A 834 -29.52 2.40 18.01
CA ALA A 834 -28.92 1.18 18.55
C ALA A 834 -28.04 0.44 17.55
N TRP A 835 -27.07 -0.31 18.04
CA TRP A 835 -26.37 -1.35 17.27
C TRP A 835 -27.23 -2.63 17.11
N GLU A 836 -27.18 -3.24 15.93
CA GLU A 836 -27.86 -4.50 15.63
C GLU A 836 -26.84 -5.62 15.39
N THR A 837 -26.47 -6.32 16.47
CA THR A 837 -25.46 -7.39 16.48
C THR A 837 -25.70 -8.51 15.45
N GLY A 838 -26.95 -8.75 15.04
CA GLY A 838 -27.29 -9.76 14.03
C GLY A 838 -27.19 -9.29 12.57
N SER A 839 -27.15 -7.99 12.31
CA SER A 839 -27.14 -7.41 10.95
C SER A 839 -25.88 -6.60 10.63
N GLY A 840 -25.11 -6.20 11.65
CA GLY A 840 -23.93 -5.33 11.47
C GLY A 840 -24.29 -3.87 11.17
N LEU A 841 -25.53 -3.47 11.48
CA LEU A 841 -26.07 -2.15 11.20
C LEU A 841 -26.25 -1.32 12.49
N PHE A 842 -26.13 -0.01 12.38
CA PHE A 842 -26.47 0.95 13.43
C PHE A 842 -27.69 1.77 13.01
N ARG A 843 -28.76 1.76 13.81
CA ARG A 843 -29.96 2.59 13.57
C ARG A 843 -29.64 4.05 13.88
N LEU A 844 -29.89 4.95 12.93
CA LEU A 844 -29.62 6.38 13.11
C LEU A 844 -30.65 7.07 14.01
N GLY A 845 -31.80 6.43 14.24
CA GLY A 845 -32.92 7.01 15.00
C GLY A 845 -33.81 7.95 14.19
N THR A 846 -33.44 8.22 12.93
CA THR A 846 -34.20 9.05 11.99
C THR A 846 -35.04 8.20 11.04
N ARG A 847 -36.03 8.84 10.41
CA ARG A 847 -36.98 8.21 9.49
C ARG A 847 -37.17 9.06 8.25
N VAL A 848 -37.27 8.39 7.10
CA VAL A 848 -37.63 9.00 5.81
C VAL A 848 -38.93 8.38 5.32
N THR A 849 -39.83 9.18 4.75
CA THR A 849 -41.01 8.67 4.03
C THR A 849 -40.71 8.54 2.54
N LEU A 850 -41.10 7.45 1.91
CA LEU A 850 -40.99 7.27 0.46
C LEU A 850 -42.37 7.43 -0.18
N ASN A 851 -42.44 8.31 -1.19
CA ASN A 851 -43.66 8.66 -1.94
C ASN A 851 -43.67 7.97 -3.31
#